data_AF-A0A7T2YRX1-F1
#
_entry.id   AF-A0A7T2YRX1-F1
#
_cell.length_a   1.000
_cell.length_b   1.000
_cell.length_c   1.000
_cell.angle_alpha   90.00
_cell.angle_beta   90.00
_cell.angle_gamma   90.00
#
_symmetry.space_group_name_H-M   'P 1'
#
loop_
_entity.id
_entity.type
_entity.pdbx_description
1 polymer ?
#
loop_
_entity_poly.entity_id
_entity_poly.type
_entity_poly.pdbx_seq_one_letter_code
_entity_poly.pdbx_strand_id
1 'polypeptide(L)'
;MRILNLLRVLNRLALPGWLVFSLVLVVCFILSPAWQSLPAKRLQLGTDLPMLALVDAQGSLTIDQVAALPDTDFTALDTPLNKGYTRDVYWLKVQAPYIAAGKIDPEQDPLWLEILPSYLDQVALYQYMDGAWRMRSSGDTATGEPRVHVRQLVFPLYTDQPFILRVQTSSPMQLDATIWRSSGLMTQFSAVEWASGIHQGINLMLALLIIGAALALRLRKLAAMAVAAIAVLIHGASDRGYLQIWLPDHLAHWGHLCVSLGTLMLPAALAWQMRELLTRDTRWRRMDRALLALGIIPLLCLPSIPLGRYQDWAWIGVGAPWAISALFAVVAWSNLLRDRASLVHVLMVVPSTMYGLMGLYVTAAYVGLASLPTIETSVFWQLNTLLVNIVITVAVGASLIQKFRDSMARQAQLLESLAKSEHALEERVRLRTAELLRAQNALQAALHSERTLRLEQRQFFNMVNHEFRTPLAVVDSAATEQLSFPSPDIDSQLERAAQIRRACRRLTALVDNCLISDRLDAPAFRLQLHRAPVMELVDDAAQLVHWSRRHRLRLDSAQAPAIWECDSTLIRIALSNLVDNAVKYAKAGEITVRARTDDRGQLELTVSDQGPGLAPELALRIFERFERGHRSDQARGFGLGLWVARRIARLHGGDIQAAPSPEGGTSFTLTLPPHPAAAAQSKTLQTAA
;
A
#
# COMPACT_ATOMS: atom_id res chain seq x y z
N MET A 1 24.73 -7.58 12.36
CA MET A 1 23.40 -7.84 12.98
C MET A 1 23.34 -7.51 14.49
N ARG A 2 24.37 -7.80 15.32
CA ARG A 2 24.36 -7.51 16.77
C ARG A 2 24.45 -6.02 17.15
N ILE A 3 25.19 -5.20 16.40
CA ILE A 3 25.34 -3.75 16.66
C ILE A 3 24.03 -2.98 16.40
N LEU A 4 23.26 -3.35 15.37
CA LEU A 4 21.93 -2.77 15.12
C LEU A 4 20.90 -3.13 16.20
N ASN A 5 21.00 -4.30 16.82
CA ASN A 5 20.16 -4.64 17.97
C ASN A 5 20.57 -3.89 19.23
N LEU A 6 21.87 -3.69 19.46
CA LEU A 6 22.37 -2.87 20.57
C LEU A 6 21.93 -1.40 20.42
N LEU A 7 22.02 -0.84 19.20
CA LEU A 7 21.53 0.49 18.88
C LEU A 7 20.00 0.61 19.01
N ARG A 8 19.23 -0.43 18.67
CA ARG A 8 17.76 -0.46 18.89
C ARG A 8 17.40 -0.55 20.37
N VAL A 9 18.17 -1.27 21.17
CA VAL A 9 17.98 -1.39 22.63
C VAL A 9 18.40 -0.09 23.33
N LEU A 10 19.54 0.49 22.95
CA LEU A 10 19.99 1.81 23.40
C LEU A 10 19.00 2.90 23.00
N ASN A 11 18.43 2.88 21.79
CA ASN A 11 17.43 3.88 21.38
C ASN A 11 16.06 3.67 22.07
N ARG A 12 15.74 2.44 22.49
CA ARG A 12 14.57 2.13 23.35
C ARG A 12 14.77 2.54 24.81
N LEU A 13 16.00 2.60 25.29
CA LEU A 13 16.36 2.97 26.68
C LEU A 13 16.80 4.44 26.81
N ALA A 14 17.33 5.05 25.76
CA ALA A 14 17.82 6.42 25.77
C ALA A 14 16.69 7.43 25.92
N LEU A 15 15.54 7.20 25.29
CA LEU A 15 14.38 8.09 25.42
C LEU A 15 13.78 8.06 26.84
N PRO A 16 13.48 6.90 27.46
CA PRO A 16 13.06 6.87 28.86
C PRO A 16 14.16 7.33 29.82
N GLY A 17 15.44 7.11 29.51
CA GLY A 17 16.57 7.65 30.27
C GLY A 17 16.62 9.18 30.25
N TRP A 18 16.47 9.81 29.08
CA TRP A 18 16.34 11.27 28.93
C TRP A 18 15.08 11.79 29.60
N LEU A 19 13.96 11.07 29.50
CA LEU A 19 12.69 11.51 30.08
C LEU A 19 12.70 11.42 31.60
N VAL A 20 13.30 10.36 32.17
CA VAL A 20 13.58 10.23 33.60
C VAL A 20 14.58 11.30 34.03
N PHE A 21 15.64 11.56 33.27
CA PHE A 21 16.61 12.60 33.58
C PHE A 21 15.98 14.01 33.53
N SER A 22 15.13 14.29 32.55
CA SER A 22 14.37 15.54 32.45
C SER A 22 13.32 15.65 33.56
N LEU A 23 12.63 14.56 33.93
CA LEU A 23 11.74 14.53 35.08
C LEU A 23 12.50 14.73 36.39
N VAL A 24 13.68 14.14 36.54
CA VAL A 24 14.56 14.34 37.70
C VAL A 24 15.06 15.77 37.73
N LEU A 25 15.46 16.36 36.60
CA LEU A 25 15.85 17.77 36.54
C LEU A 25 14.68 18.71 36.86
N VAL A 26 13.48 18.41 36.35
CA VAL A 26 12.27 19.17 36.68
C VAL A 26 11.91 18.98 38.16
N VAL A 27 11.99 17.76 38.72
CA VAL A 27 11.79 17.50 40.14
C VAL A 27 12.84 18.21 40.99
N CYS A 28 14.12 18.16 40.62
CA CYS A 28 15.19 18.90 41.28
C CYS A 28 14.99 20.41 41.16
N PHE A 29 14.47 20.92 40.05
CA PHE A 29 14.09 22.32 39.88
C PHE A 29 12.88 22.70 40.74
N ILE A 30 11.89 21.82 40.82
CA ILE A 30 10.70 21.96 41.67
C ILE A 30 11.05 21.95 43.15
N LEU A 31 12.00 21.10 43.54
CA LEU A 31 12.52 20.97 44.89
C LEU A 31 13.64 21.97 45.19
N SER A 32 14.17 22.67 44.19
CA SER A 32 15.26 23.63 44.37
C SER A 32 14.95 24.77 45.34
N PRO A 33 13.70 25.31 45.43
CA PRO A 33 13.37 26.30 46.45
C PRO A 33 13.39 25.71 47.87
N ALA A 34 13.09 24.40 48.01
CA ALA A 34 13.16 23.70 49.29
C ALA A 34 14.62 23.39 49.72
N TRP A 35 15.58 23.48 48.80
CA TRP A 35 17.00 23.24 49.04
C TRP A 35 17.82 24.52 49.25
N GLN A 36 17.24 25.68 48.98
CA GLN A 36 17.85 26.94 49.38
C GLN A 36 17.75 27.06 50.90
N SER A 37 18.90 27.07 51.57
CA SER A 37 18.98 27.42 52.97
C SER A 37 18.31 28.78 53.17
N LEU A 38 17.22 28.80 53.93
CA LEU A 38 16.55 30.03 54.34
C LEU A 38 17.60 30.94 54.99
N PRO A 39 17.73 32.22 54.57
CA PRO A 39 18.68 33.12 55.20
C PRO A 39 18.45 33.15 56.71
N ALA A 40 19.51 33.13 57.52
CA ALA A 40 19.48 33.18 58.98
C ALA A 40 18.92 34.51 59.56
N LYS A 41 18.16 35.28 58.79
CA LYS A 41 17.69 36.65 59.06
C LYS A 41 16.21 36.85 58.69
N ARG A 42 15.34 35.88 59.00
CA ARG A 42 13.89 36.04 58.85
C ARG A 42 13.16 35.57 60.10
N LEU A 43 11.98 36.14 60.38
CA LEU A 43 11.04 35.64 61.38
C LEU A 43 9.67 35.45 60.76
N GLN A 44 9.18 34.23 60.79
CA GLN A 44 7.88 33.85 60.27
C GLN A 44 6.80 34.03 61.34
N LEU A 45 5.72 34.76 61.03
CA LEU A 45 4.57 34.87 61.93
C LEU A 45 3.84 33.52 62.04
N GLY A 46 3.39 33.21 63.25
CA GLY A 46 2.80 31.92 63.60
C GLY A 46 3.84 30.89 64.03
N THR A 47 4.97 30.75 63.32
CA THR A 47 5.96 29.70 63.66
C THR A 47 7.12 30.20 64.52
N ASP A 48 7.77 31.30 64.13
CA ASP A 48 8.90 31.88 64.86
C ASP A 48 8.46 32.96 65.84
N LEU A 49 7.38 33.68 65.48
CA LEU A 49 6.72 34.70 66.30
C LEU A 49 5.26 34.30 66.51
N PRO A 50 4.83 33.93 67.74
CA PRO A 50 3.44 33.60 68.00
C PRO A 50 2.54 34.80 67.74
N MET A 51 1.33 34.52 67.24
CA MET A 51 0.35 35.55 66.93
C MET A 51 -1.00 35.24 67.56
N LEU A 52 -1.72 36.30 67.92
CA LEU A 52 -3.04 36.23 68.53
C LEU A 52 -4.07 36.68 67.50
N ALA A 53 -5.05 35.83 67.20
CA ALA A 53 -6.07 36.12 66.18
C ALA A 53 -7.46 36.36 66.80
N LEU A 54 -8.11 37.43 66.37
CA LEU A 54 -9.48 37.77 66.69
C LEU A 54 -10.31 37.79 65.40
N VAL A 55 -11.48 37.18 65.44
CA VAL A 55 -12.43 37.15 64.32
C VAL A 55 -13.44 38.27 64.49
N ASP A 56 -13.53 39.14 63.49
CA ASP A 56 -14.52 40.21 63.38
C ASP A 56 -15.47 39.91 62.21
N ALA A 57 -16.52 39.14 62.49
CA ALA A 57 -17.46 38.65 61.49
C ALA A 57 -18.26 39.79 60.79
N GLN A 58 -18.39 40.95 61.44
CA GLN A 58 -19.11 42.10 60.89
C GLN A 58 -18.18 43.17 60.30
N GLY A 59 -16.86 43.06 60.56
CA GLY A 59 -15.86 44.02 60.11
C GLY A 59 -16.00 45.40 60.75
N SER A 60 -16.70 45.50 61.89
CA SER A 60 -17.11 46.76 62.51
C SER A 60 -16.17 47.24 63.61
N LEU A 61 -15.22 46.42 64.05
CA LEU A 61 -14.32 46.78 65.14
C LEU A 61 -13.29 47.84 64.68
N THR A 62 -12.98 48.79 65.55
CA THR A 62 -11.89 49.76 65.33
C THR A 62 -10.60 49.30 65.99
N ILE A 63 -9.46 49.85 65.56
CA ILE A 63 -8.16 49.53 66.16
C ILE A 63 -8.13 49.80 67.66
N ASP A 64 -8.75 50.88 68.14
CA ASP A 64 -8.79 51.22 69.57
C ASP A 64 -9.59 50.20 70.37
N GLN A 65 -10.70 49.70 69.81
CA GLN A 65 -11.50 48.64 70.43
C GLN A 65 -10.71 47.34 70.50
N VAL A 66 -10.07 46.93 69.40
CA VAL A 66 -9.27 45.69 69.34
C VAL A 66 -8.05 45.76 70.26
N ALA A 67 -7.37 46.90 70.30
CA ALA A 67 -6.19 47.11 71.15
C ALA A 67 -6.53 47.09 72.65
N ALA A 68 -7.75 47.47 73.03
CA ALA A 68 -8.22 47.47 74.42
C ALA A 68 -8.66 46.08 74.93
N LEU A 69 -8.90 45.11 74.04
CA LEU A 69 -9.30 43.76 74.42
C LEU A 69 -8.13 43.01 75.10
N PRO A 70 -8.42 42.21 76.15
CA PRO A 70 -7.42 41.36 76.77
C PRO A 70 -6.99 40.23 75.82
N ASP A 71 -5.74 39.78 75.94
CA ASP A 71 -5.19 38.71 75.09
C ASP A 71 -5.97 37.39 75.18
N THR A 72 -6.74 37.18 76.26
CA THR A 72 -7.63 36.02 76.46
C THR A 72 -8.78 35.93 75.45
N ASP A 73 -9.16 37.05 74.85
CA ASP A 73 -10.23 37.12 73.85
C ASP A 73 -9.74 36.74 72.44
N PHE A 74 -8.42 36.54 72.29
CA PHE A 74 -7.78 36.14 71.05
C PHE A 74 -7.46 34.64 71.06
N THR A 75 -7.51 34.03 69.89
CA THR A 75 -7.04 32.65 69.67
C THR A 75 -5.54 32.68 69.35
N ALA A 76 -4.73 32.00 70.15
CA ALA A 76 -3.30 31.82 69.85
C ALA A 76 -3.13 30.94 68.60
N LEU A 77 -2.25 31.38 67.70
CA LEU A 77 -1.90 30.67 66.48
C LEU A 77 -0.39 30.40 66.44
N ASP A 78 -0.05 29.11 66.40
CA ASP A 78 1.32 28.59 66.26
C ASP A 78 1.65 28.21 64.80
N THR A 79 0.80 28.64 63.86
CA THR A 79 0.96 28.42 62.42
C THR A 79 0.43 29.62 61.65
N PRO A 80 0.86 29.84 60.38
CA PRO A 80 0.30 30.89 59.53
C PRO A 80 -1.22 30.77 59.41
N LEU A 81 -1.92 31.91 59.27
CA LEU A 81 -3.38 31.94 59.26
C LEU A 81 -3.90 31.27 57.99
N ASN A 82 -4.66 30.18 58.13
CA ASN A 82 -5.41 29.58 57.03
C ASN A 82 -6.85 29.29 57.48
N LYS A 83 -7.81 29.95 56.83
CA LYS A 83 -9.25 29.78 57.07
C LYS A 83 -10.03 29.43 55.81
N GLY A 84 -9.34 29.28 54.67
CA GLY A 84 -9.98 29.07 53.37
C GLY A 84 -10.91 30.23 53.00
N TYR A 85 -11.93 29.98 52.19
CA TYR A 85 -12.91 31.02 51.84
C TYR A 85 -13.77 31.39 53.06
N THR A 86 -13.66 32.64 53.52
CA THR A 86 -14.47 33.22 54.59
C THR A 86 -14.77 34.69 54.29
N ARG A 87 -15.83 35.21 54.90
CA ARG A 87 -16.22 36.64 54.86
C ARG A 87 -15.71 37.42 56.05
N ASP A 88 -15.22 36.73 57.08
CA ASP A 88 -14.84 37.35 58.33
C ASP A 88 -13.57 38.19 58.15
N VAL A 89 -13.49 39.28 58.89
CA VAL A 89 -12.27 40.08 59.01
C VAL A 89 -11.43 39.49 60.13
N TYR A 90 -10.11 39.38 59.92
CA TYR A 90 -9.19 38.87 60.94
C TYR A 90 -8.29 39.98 61.45
N TRP A 91 -8.21 40.08 62.77
CA TRP A 91 -7.27 40.94 63.48
C TRP A 91 -6.16 40.07 64.07
N LEU A 92 -4.91 40.33 63.71
CA LEU A 92 -3.74 39.58 64.17
C LEU A 92 -2.86 40.49 65.02
N LYS A 93 -2.77 40.21 66.31
CA LYS A 93 -1.90 40.91 67.25
C LYS A 93 -0.59 40.15 67.38
N VAL A 94 0.52 40.86 67.17
CA VAL A 94 1.87 40.29 67.15
C VAL A 94 2.76 41.08 68.10
N GLN A 95 3.56 40.36 68.88
CA GLN A 95 4.51 40.97 69.80
C GLN A 95 5.62 41.71 69.04
N ALA A 96 6.31 42.59 69.76
CA ALA A 96 7.41 43.36 69.23
C ALA A 96 8.46 42.45 68.55
N PRO A 97 8.72 42.61 67.24
CA PRO A 97 9.65 41.74 66.56
C PRO A 97 11.09 42.12 66.89
N TYR A 98 11.90 41.12 67.26
CA TYR A 98 13.33 41.29 67.52
C TYR A 98 14.16 40.34 66.66
N ILE A 99 14.81 40.88 65.62
CA ILE A 99 15.85 40.19 64.85
C ILE A 99 17.19 40.76 65.28
N ALA A 100 18.05 39.95 65.92
CA ALA A 100 19.38 40.38 66.37
C ALA A 100 20.10 41.17 65.27
N ALA A 101 20.55 42.39 65.60
CA ALA A 101 21.32 43.20 64.67
C ALA A 101 22.65 42.50 64.38
N GLY A 102 23.00 42.38 63.10
CA GLY A 102 24.39 42.08 62.75
C GLY A 102 25.31 43.25 63.13
N LYS A 103 26.55 43.28 62.63
CA LYS A 103 27.45 44.45 62.75
C LYS A 103 26.96 45.72 62.01
N ILE A 104 25.71 45.77 61.58
CA ILE A 104 25.14 46.83 60.76
C ILE A 104 24.17 47.62 61.62
N ASP A 105 24.26 48.95 61.53
CA ASP A 105 23.36 49.90 62.18
C ASP A 105 21.89 49.60 61.82
N PRO A 106 20.96 49.49 62.80
CA PRO A 106 19.53 49.36 62.55
C PRO A 106 18.95 50.41 61.59
N GLU A 107 19.50 51.63 61.55
CA GLU A 107 19.08 52.66 60.59
C GLU A 107 19.45 52.33 59.13
N GLN A 108 20.48 51.51 58.92
CA GLN A 108 20.99 51.15 57.58
C GLN A 108 20.37 49.85 57.02
N ASP A 109 19.75 49.01 57.86
CA ASP A 109 19.11 47.74 57.44
C ASP A 109 17.73 47.58 58.12
N PRO A 110 16.72 48.39 57.71
CA PRO A 110 15.41 48.44 58.34
C PRO A 110 14.65 47.11 58.22
N LEU A 111 13.70 46.90 59.14
CA LEU A 111 12.80 45.75 59.11
C LEU A 111 11.62 45.98 58.16
N TRP A 112 11.26 44.92 57.45
CA TRP A 112 10.14 44.88 56.53
C TRP A 112 9.28 43.66 56.83
N LEU A 113 7.97 43.84 56.83
CA LEU A 113 6.99 42.78 56.84
C LEU A 113 6.58 42.49 55.39
N GLU A 114 6.88 41.29 54.91
CA GLU A 114 6.34 40.73 53.68
C GLU A 114 5.09 39.92 54.02
N ILE A 115 4.00 40.16 53.32
CA ILE A 115 2.75 39.41 53.43
C ILE A 115 2.42 38.82 52.07
N LEU A 116 2.15 37.53 52.07
CA LEU A 116 1.71 36.72 50.94
C LEU A 116 0.39 36.01 51.30
N PRO A 117 -0.43 35.67 50.29
CA PRO A 117 -0.27 35.95 48.86
C PRO A 117 -0.72 37.39 48.49
N SER A 118 -0.43 37.82 47.25
CA SER A 118 -0.65 39.20 46.79
C SER A 118 -2.11 39.53 46.43
N TYR A 119 -3.00 38.52 46.39
CA TYR A 119 -4.42 38.68 46.09
C TYR A 119 -5.27 39.10 47.30
N LEU A 120 -4.67 39.34 48.48
CA LEU A 120 -5.43 39.78 49.65
C LEU A 120 -6.00 41.18 49.39
N ASP A 121 -7.32 41.33 49.57
CA ASP A 121 -8.06 42.53 49.17
C ASP A 121 -7.61 43.78 49.94
N GLN A 122 -7.59 43.69 51.27
CA GLN A 122 -7.18 44.77 52.18
C GLN A 122 -6.40 44.21 53.36
N VAL A 123 -5.19 44.71 53.53
CA VAL A 123 -4.31 44.44 54.66
C VAL A 123 -3.87 45.76 55.26
N ALA A 124 -4.22 46.01 56.51
CA ALA A 124 -3.82 47.22 57.23
C ALA A 124 -2.89 46.85 58.38
N LEU A 125 -1.71 47.47 58.41
CA LEU A 125 -0.75 47.41 59.50
C LEU A 125 -0.96 48.60 60.43
N TYR A 126 -1.15 48.33 61.70
CA TYR A 126 -1.24 49.32 62.78
C TYR A 126 -0.02 49.20 63.70
N GLN A 127 0.71 50.29 63.86
CA GLN A 127 1.79 50.41 64.85
C GLN A 127 1.57 51.64 65.72
N TYR A 128 1.73 51.49 67.04
CA TYR A 128 1.56 52.57 67.99
C TYR A 128 2.85 53.40 68.07
N MET A 129 2.78 54.68 67.70
CA MET A 129 3.93 55.60 67.70
C MET A 129 3.51 57.02 68.07
N ASP A 130 4.34 57.73 68.82
CA ASP A 130 4.12 59.12 69.22
C ASP A 130 2.73 59.37 69.87
N GLY A 131 2.24 58.38 70.63
CA GLY A 131 0.95 58.46 71.33
C GLY A 131 -0.30 58.18 70.48
N ALA A 132 -0.15 57.70 69.24
CA ALA A 132 -1.28 57.35 68.36
C ALA A 132 -1.00 56.10 67.50
N TRP A 133 -2.06 55.42 67.08
CA TRP A 133 -1.97 54.34 66.09
C TRP A 133 -1.71 54.91 64.69
N ARG A 134 -0.59 54.54 64.06
CA ARG A 134 -0.34 54.81 62.64
C ARG A 134 -0.77 53.60 61.81
N MET A 135 -1.65 53.84 60.85
CA MET A 135 -2.13 52.85 59.90
C MET A 135 -1.35 52.97 58.59
N ARG A 136 -0.98 51.83 58.01
CA ARG A 136 -0.55 51.72 56.60
C ARG A 136 -1.37 50.62 55.94
N SER A 137 -1.83 50.85 54.73
CA SER A 137 -2.73 49.95 54.02
C SER A 137 -2.15 49.47 52.69
N SER A 138 -2.33 48.18 52.41
CA SER A 138 -2.01 47.55 51.13
C SER A 138 -3.07 46.49 50.82
N GLY A 139 -2.92 45.78 49.70
CA GLY A 139 -3.90 44.79 49.22
C GLY A 139 -4.52 45.21 47.89
N ASP A 140 -4.93 44.25 47.07
CA ASP A 140 -5.22 44.46 45.64
C ASP A 140 -6.44 45.35 45.34
N THR A 141 -7.28 45.61 46.34
CA THR A 141 -8.39 46.58 46.28
C THR A 141 -8.13 47.84 47.10
N ALA A 142 -6.99 47.95 47.78
CA ALA A 142 -6.65 49.11 48.61
C ALA A 142 -6.41 50.36 47.75
N THR A 143 -7.09 51.46 48.05
CA THR A 143 -7.03 52.72 47.30
C THR A 143 -6.29 53.80 48.09
N GLY A 144 -5.35 54.52 47.45
CA GLY A 144 -4.87 55.83 47.94
C GLY A 144 -3.48 55.88 48.60
N GLU A 145 -2.77 54.76 48.77
CA GLU A 145 -1.37 54.78 49.23
C GLU A 145 -0.39 54.47 48.08
N PRO A 146 0.76 55.19 47.99
CA PRO A 146 1.79 54.90 47.00
C PRO A 146 2.39 53.52 47.30
N ARG A 147 2.02 52.53 46.49
CA ARG A 147 2.60 51.18 46.57
C ARG A 147 4.07 51.22 46.17
N VAL A 148 4.91 50.53 46.93
CA VAL A 148 6.23 50.11 46.44
C VAL A 148 5.98 49.24 45.20
N HIS A 149 6.71 49.47 44.11
CA HIS A 149 6.48 48.84 42.81
C HIS A 149 6.96 47.37 42.77
N VAL A 150 6.43 46.57 43.70
CA VAL A 150 6.66 45.14 43.89
C VAL A 150 5.31 44.43 43.99
N ARG A 151 5.26 43.14 43.67
CA ARG A 151 4.00 42.37 43.67
C ARG A 151 3.57 41.94 45.07
N GLN A 152 4.52 41.79 45.98
CA GLN A 152 4.29 41.36 47.36
C GLN A 152 3.74 42.51 48.18
N LEU A 153 2.94 42.19 49.21
CA LEU A 153 2.45 43.20 50.14
C LEU A 153 3.55 43.47 51.17
N VAL A 154 4.20 44.62 51.08
CA VAL A 154 5.29 44.99 51.98
C VAL A 154 4.98 46.20 52.85
N PHE A 155 5.36 46.11 54.12
CA PHE A 155 5.23 47.20 55.08
C PHE A 155 6.56 47.40 55.81
N PRO A 156 7.04 48.64 55.97
CA PRO A 156 8.17 48.89 56.86
C PRO A 156 7.72 48.70 58.32
N LEU A 157 8.57 48.09 59.13
CA LEU A 157 8.34 47.84 60.55
C LEU A 157 9.34 48.62 61.42
N TYR A 158 8.83 49.24 62.48
CA TYR A 158 9.67 49.76 63.55
C TYR A 158 10.08 48.64 64.51
N THR A 159 11.37 48.59 64.87
CA THR A 159 11.93 47.63 65.83
C THR A 159 11.31 47.82 67.21
N ASP A 160 11.17 46.72 67.96
CA ASP A 160 10.75 46.71 69.37
C ASP A 160 9.34 47.27 69.66
N GLN A 161 8.53 47.51 68.62
CA GLN A 161 7.13 47.92 68.76
C GLN A 161 6.18 46.80 68.34
N PRO A 162 5.19 46.41 69.18
CA PRO A 162 4.16 45.48 68.77
C PRO A 162 3.32 46.07 67.63
N PHE A 163 2.69 45.20 66.86
CA PHE A 163 1.84 45.62 65.75
C PHE A 163 0.59 44.77 65.63
N ILE A 164 -0.43 45.34 65.00
CA ILE A 164 -1.70 44.67 64.73
C ILE A 164 -1.95 44.71 63.23
N LEU A 165 -2.32 43.57 62.64
CA LEU A 165 -2.76 43.46 61.25
C LEU A 165 -4.28 43.31 61.21
N ARG A 166 -4.94 44.03 60.30
CA ARG A 166 -6.33 43.78 59.91
C ARG A 166 -6.35 43.24 58.49
N VAL A 167 -6.97 42.09 58.28
CA VAL A 167 -6.92 41.36 57.00
C VAL A 167 -8.35 41.04 56.56
N GLN A 168 -8.64 41.37 55.31
CA GLN A 168 -9.92 41.12 54.66
C GLN A 168 -9.65 40.73 53.20
N THR A 169 -10.30 39.66 52.73
CA THR A 169 -10.18 39.24 51.32
C THR A 169 -11.43 38.52 50.81
N SER A 170 -11.65 38.56 49.50
CA SER A 170 -12.63 37.76 48.77
C SER A 170 -12.09 36.48 48.16
N SER A 171 -10.79 36.30 48.23
CA SER A 171 -10.06 35.08 47.89
C SER A 171 -9.88 34.21 49.14
N PRO A 172 -9.23 33.03 49.06
CA PRO A 172 -8.95 32.22 50.24
C PRO A 172 -8.17 33.01 51.30
N MET A 173 -8.66 33.02 52.55
CA MET A 173 -7.98 33.62 53.69
C MET A 173 -6.78 32.77 54.10
N GLN A 174 -5.67 33.01 53.40
CA GLN A 174 -4.35 32.45 53.67
C GLN A 174 -3.42 33.64 53.88
N LEU A 175 -2.83 33.74 55.07
CA LEU A 175 -1.87 34.80 55.36
C LEU A 175 -0.57 34.17 55.84
N ASP A 176 0.43 34.32 54.99
CA ASP A 176 1.81 33.96 55.23
C ASP A 176 2.61 35.27 55.36
N ALA A 177 3.09 35.58 56.56
CA ALA A 177 3.72 36.85 56.85
C ALA A 177 5.12 36.63 57.44
N THR A 178 6.13 37.16 56.76
CA THR A 178 7.53 37.02 57.12
C THR A 178 8.16 38.38 57.36
N ILE A 179 8.88 38.51 58.46
CA ILE A 179 9.68 39.69 58.76
C ILE A 179 11.10 39.47 58.24
N TRP A 180 11.56 40.43 57.46
CA TRP A 180 12.87 40.44 56.83
C TRP A 180 13.66 41.69 57.21
N ARG A 181 14.98 41.57 57.19
CA ARG A 181 15.84 42.75 57.02
C ARG A 181 15.91 43.13 55.54
N SER A 182 16.06 44.43 55.24
CA SER A 182 16.13 44.97 53.88
C SER A 182 17.07 44.17 52.96
N SER A 183 18.28 43.86 53.43
CA SER A 183 19.27 43.06 52.69
C SER A 183 18.79 41.63 52.33
N GLY A 184 18.08 40.98 53.27
CA GLY A 184 17.48 39.66 53.06
C GLY A 184 16.28 39.72 52.12
N LEU A 185 15.42 40.72 52.28
CA LEU A 185 14.22 40.91 51.46
C LEU A 185 14.57 41.12 49.99
N MET A 186 15.55 41.97 49.67
CA MET A 186 15.97 42.22 48.28
C MET A 186 16.54 40.96 47.62
N THR A 187 17.30 40.16 48.38
CA THR A 187 17.83 38.88 47.91
C THR A 187 16.69 37.90 47.61
N GLN A 188 15.70 37.83 48.51
CA GLN A 188 14.51 37.01 48.34
C GLN A 188 13.68 37.44 47.12
N PHE A 189 13.40 38.73 46.97
CA PHE A 189 12.68 39.28 45.81
C PHE A 189 13.38 38.94 44.51
N SER A 190 14.69 39.18 44.42
CA SER A 190 15.47 38.85 43.22
C SER A 190 15.35 37.35 42.89
N ALA A 191 15.54 36.46 43.87
CA ALA A 191 15.46 35.02 43.65
C ALA A 191 14.07 34.57 43.18
N VAL A 192 13.01 35.07 43.80
CA VAL A 192 11.63 34.70 43.48
C VAL A 192 11.20 35.27 42.12
N GLU A 193 11.58 36.52 41.79
CA GLU A 193 11.28 37.10 40.47
C GLU A 193 12.04 36.39 39.35
N TRP A 194 13.30 36.00 39.56
CA TRP A 194 14.05 35.18 38.61
C TRP A 194 13.36 33.84 38.36
N ALA A 195 12.98 33.12 39.43
CA ALA A 195 12.30 31.82 39.31
C ALA A 195 10.95 31.96 38.59
N SER A 196 10.18 33.00 38.93
CA SER A 196 8.88 33.28 38.32
C SER A 196 9.01 33.68 36.85
N GLY A 197 9.99 34.50 36.50
CA GLY A 197 10.28 34.90 35.13
C GLY A 197 10.67 33.72 34.25
N ILE A 198 11.53 32.81 34.74
CA ILE A 198 11.87 31.57 34.04
C ILE A 198 10.61 30.72 33.82
N HIS A 199 9.81 30.53 34.87
CA HIS A 199 8.58 29.74 34.78
C HIS A 199 7.61 30.29 33.73
N GLN A 200 7.33 31.60 33.76
CA GLN A 200 6.43 32.25 32.83
C GLN A 200 6.97 32.30 31.41
N GLY A 201 8.29 32.47 31.24
CA GLY A 201 8.95 32.38 29.94
C GLY A 201 8.79 31.00 29.29
N ILE A 202 8.94 29.92 30.06
CA ILE A 202 8.72 28.55 29.56
C ILE A 202 7.25 28.34 29.19
N ASN A 203 6.30 28.76 30.04
CA ASN A 203 4.87 28.66 29.73
C ASN A 203 4.49 29.42 28.46
N LEU A 204 5.01 30.65 28.29
CA LEU A 204 4.79 31.46 27.09
C LEU A 204 5.34 30.77 25.84
N MET A 205 6.58 30.28 25.89
CA MET A 205 7.19 29.55 24.78
C MET A 205 6.40 28.30 24.41
N LEU A 206 5.98 27.52 25.42
CA LEU A 206 5.19 26.32 25.21
C LEU A 206 3.81 26.65 24.61
N ALA A 207 3.14 27.69 25.10
CA ALA A 207 1.88 28.16 24.55
C ALA A 207 2.03 28.57 23.08
N LEU A 208 3.05 29.36 22.74
CA LEU A 208 3.32 29.78 21.36
C LEU A 208 3.60 28.60 20.43
N LEU A 209 4.38 27.61 20.88
CA LEU A 209 4.64 26.39 20.13
C LEU A 209 3.36 25.57 19.86
N ILE A 210 2.52 25.40 20.88
CA ILE A 210 1.24 24.68 20.76
C ILE A 210 0.27 25.44 19.85
N ILE A 211 0.20 26.77 19.97
CA ILE A 211 -0.62 27.64 19.09
C ILE A 211 -0.16 27.52 17.65
N GLY A 212 1.15 27.63 17.39
CA GLY A 212 1.72 27.47 16.06
C GLY A 212 1.40 26.09 15.46
N ALA A 213 1.54 25.03 16.27
CA ALA A 213 1.18 23.67 15.86
C ALA A 213 -0.33 23.52 15.59
N ALA A 214 -1.20 24.15 16.40
CA ALA A 214 -2.64 24.13 16.21
C ALA A 214 -3.07 24.84 14.92
N LEU A 215 -2.46 25.98 14.60
CA LEU A 215 -2.71 26.74 13.38
C LEU A 215 -2.19 25.98 12.13
N ALA A 216 -1.01 25.39 12.22
CA ALA A 216 -0.38 24.67 11.11
C ALA A 216 -1.09 23.34 10.80
N LEU A 217 -1.39 22.54 11.82
CA LEU A 217 -1.94 21.19 11.65
C LEU A 217 -3.48 21.15 11.67
N ARG A 218 -4.13 22.24 12.13
CA ARG A 218 -5.60 22.38 12.23
C ARG A 218 -6.29 21.21 12.96
N LEU A 219 -5.61 20.62 13.93
CA LEU A 219 -6.13 19.53 14.73
C LEU A 219 -6.84 20.07 15.97
N ARG A 220 -8.09 19.62 16.20
CA ARG A 220 -8.89 19.99 17.37
C ARG A 220 -8.19 19.76 18.71
N LYS A 221 -7.43 18.66 18.82
CA LYS A 221 -6.65 18.34 20.02
C LYS A 221 -5.61 19.42 20.34
N LEU A 222 -4.92 19.93 19.31
CA LEU A 222 -3.93 21.00 19.48
C LEU A 222 -4.59 22.34 19.78
N ALA A 223 -5.75 22.62 19.18
CA ALA A 223 -6.53 23.82 19.51
C ALA A 223 -6.98 23.83 20.98
N ALA A 224 -7.49 22.70 21.48
CA ALA A 224 -7.87 22.58 22.89
C ALA A 224 -6.67 22.72 23.84
N MET A 225 -5.50 22.16 23.46
CA MET A 225 -4.26 22.37 24.21
C MET A 225 -3.78 23.82 24.19
N ALA A 226 -3.91 24.52 23.05
CA ALA A 226 -3.53 25.93 22.93
C ALA A 226 -4.38 26.80 23.86
N VAL A 227 -5.70 26.60 23.87
CA VAL A 227 -6.61 27.34 24.75
C VAL A 227 -6.33 27.06 26.23
N ALA A 228 -6.06 25.81 26.61
CA ALA A 228 -5.65 25.47 27.97
C ALA A 228 -4.31 26.13 28.36
N ALA A 229 -3.31 26.12 27.47
CA ALA A 229 -2.01 26.75 27.72
C ALA A 229 -2.13 28.27 27.91
N ILE A 230 -2.96 28.94 27.10
CA ILE A 230 -3.25 30.38 27.23
C ILE A 230 -3.96 30.67 28.56
N ALA A 231 -4.98 29.86 28.91
CA ALA A 231 -5.71 30.04 30.16
C ALA A 231 -4.80 29.88 31.38
N VAL A 232 -3.91 28.89 31.38
CA VAL A 232 -2.90 28.68 32.44
C VAL A 232 -1.93 29.87 32.52
N LEU A 233 -1.42 30.35 31.39
CA LEU A 233 -0.47 31.47 31.35
C LEU A 233 -1.09 32.75 31.93
N ILE A 234 -2.29 33.12 31.48
CA ILE A 234 -2.99 34.33 31.92
C ILE A 234 -3.38 34.22 33.39
N HIS A 235 -3.96 33.08 33.81
CA HIS A 235 -4.36 32.88 35.19
C HIS A 235 -3.14 32.89 36.13
N GLY A 236 -2.06 32.20 35.77
CA GLY A 236 -0.83 32.18 36.58
C GLY A 236 -0.14 33.54 36.71
N ALA A 237 -0.22 34.38 35.66
CA ALA A 237 0.26 35.77 35.75
C ALA A 237 -0.62 36.62 36.67
N SER A 238 -1.95 36.42 36.60
CA SER A 238 -2.92 37.16 37.40
C SER A 238 -2.83 36.79 38.88
N ASP A 239 -2.78 35.49 39.20
CA ASP A 239 -2.70 34.94 40.55
C ASP A 239 -1.46 35.43 41.33
N ARG A 240 -0.33 35.64 40.64
CA ARG A 240 0.88 36.22 41.25
C ARG A 240 0.89 37.74 41.35
N GLY A 241 -0.13 38.41 40.84
CA GLY A 241 -0.22 39.88 40.86
C GLY A 241 0.60 40.59 39.78
N TYR A 242 1.10 39.89 38.75
CA TYR A 242 1.87 40.54 37.67
C TYR A 242 1.07 41.58 36.90
N LEU A 243 -0.25 41.37 36.77
CA LEU A 243 -1.13 42.34 36.14
C LEU A 243 -1.16 43.67 36.90
N GLN A 244 -0.96 43.67 38.22
CA GLN A 244 -0.92 44.91 39.03
C GLN A 244 0.35 45.73 38.78
N ILE A 245 1.42 45.10 38.30
CA ILE A 245 2.68 45.78 37.92
C ILE A 245 2.63 46.23 36.46
N TRP A 246 2.13 45.37 35.57
CA TRP A 246 2.17 45.63 34.13
C TRP A 246 1.07 46.58 33.64
N LEU A 247 -0.06 46.66 34.36
CA LEU A 247 -1.14 47.57 34.01
C LEU A 247 -0.94 48.94 34.64
N PRO A 248 -1.24 50.03 33.91
CA PRO A 248 -1.32 51.37 34.50
C PRO A 248 -2.32 51.43 35.66
N ASP A 249 -2.12 52.35 36.61
CA ASP A 249 -2.93 52.48 37.84
C ASP A 249 -4.45 52.53 37.59
N HIS A 250 -4.90 53.23 36.54
CA HIS A 250 -6.32 53.31 36.19
C HIS A 250 -6.95 51.98 35.74
N LEU A 251 -6.11 51.01 35.35
CA LEU A 251 -6.51 49.65 34.99
C LEU A 251 -6.23 48.63 36.10
N ALA A 252 -5.69 49.03 37.25
CA ALA A 252 -5.28 48.10 38.31
C ALA A 252 -6.45 47.20 38.80
N HIS A 253 -7.68 47.71 38.84
CA HIS A 253 -8.89 46.93 39.17
C HIS A 253 -9.12 45.70 38.28
N TRP A 254 -8.60 45.68 37.05
CA TRP A 254 -8.67 44.52 36.16
C TRP A 254 -7.84 43.35 36.68
N GLY A 255 -6.79 43.60 37.48
CA GLY A 255 -5.99 42.53 38.08
C GLY A 255 -6.84 41.59 38.95
N HIS A 256 -7.64 42.17 39.86
CA HIS A 256 -8.57 41.43 40.74
C HIS A 256 -9.64 40.66 39.92
N LEU A 257 -10.23 41.32 38.92
CA LEU A 257 -11.22 40.69 38.05
C LEU A 257 -10.63 39.53 37.23
N CYS A 258 -9.41 39.67 36.72
CA CYS A 258 -8.73 38.63 35.94
C CYS A 258 -8.43 37.37 36.78
N VAL A 259 -8.12 37.51 38.07
CA VAL A 259 -7.98 36.37 38.98
C VAL A 259 -9.31 35.63 39.08
N SER A 260 -10.40 36.34 39.42
CA SER A 260 -11.74 35.75 39.59
C SER A 260 -12.26 35.09 38.31
N LEU A 261 -12.08 35.75 37.15
CA LEU A 261 -12.44 35.22 35.84
C LEU A 261 -11.60 33.98 35.51
N GLY A 262 -10.29 34.03 35.74
CA GLY A 262 -9.37 32.91 35.51
C GLY A 262 -9.77 31.67 36.31
N THR A 263 -10.10 31.84 37.59
CA THR A 263 -10.54 30.74 38.49
C THR A 263 -11.79 30.02 37.95
N LEU A 264 -12.71 30.72 37.30
CA LEU A 264 -13.94 30.12 36.74
C LEU A 264 -13.79 29.67 35.27
N MET A 265 -12.89 30.26 34.49
CA MET A 265 -12.69 29.91 33.08
C MET A 265 -11.67 28.78 32.86
N LEU A 266 -10.63 28.71 33.68
CA LEU A 266 -9.57 27.69 33.58
C LEU A 266 -10.12 26.24 33.63
N PRO A 267 -11.06 25.87 34.52
CA PRO A 267 -11.59 24.51 34.56
C PRO A 267 -12.24 24.11 33.22
N ALA A 268 -12.90 25.04 32.53
CA ALA A 268 -13.53 24.79 31.24
C ALA A 268 -12.49 24.45 30.16
N ALA A 269 -11.38 25.18 30.13
CA ALA A 269 -10.29 24.94 29.20
C ALA A 269 -9.62 23.57 29.46
N LEU A 270 -9.36 23.24 30.73
CA LEU A 270 -8.80 21.95 31.13
C LEU A 270 -9.75 20.78 30.82
N ALA A 271 -11.05 20.94 31.10
CA ALA A 271 -12.06 19.95 30.76
C ALA A 271 -12.11 19.69 29.25
N TRP A 272 -12.08 20.75 28.43
CA TRP A 272 -12.09 20.61 26.98
C TRP A 272 -10.81 19.91 26.46
N GLN A 273 -9.64 20.30 26.96
CA GLN A 273 -8.36 19.65 26.64
C GLN A 273 -8.42 18.15 26.95
N MET A 274 -8.82 17.77 28.16
CA MET A 274 -8.91 16.36 28.56
C MET A 274 -9.88 15.58 27.66
N ARG A 275 -11.02 16.18 27.31
CA ARG A 275 -12.02 15.54 26.46
C ARG A 275 -11.45 15.20 25.09
N GLU A 276 -10.86 16.17 24.40
CA GLU A 276 -10.28 15.96 23.07
C GLU A 276 -9.10 14.97 23.09
N LEU A 277 -8.36 14.90 24.21
CA LEU A 277 -7.24 13.98 24.35
C LEU A 277 -7.67 12.53 24.61
N LEU A 278 -8.61 12.29 25.53
CA LEU A 278 -8.86 10.95 26.08
C LEU A 278 -10.30 10.40 25.93
N THR A 279 -11.33 11.23 26.02
CA THR A 279 -12.72 10.73 26.13
C THR A 279 -13.55 10.91 24.87
N ARG A 280 -13.22 11.90 24.04
CA ARG A 280 -13.94 12.19 22.81
C ARG A 280 -13.81 11.05 21.80
N ASP A 281 -14.94 10.61 21.27
CA ASP A 281 -15.06 9.51 20.31
C ASP A 281 -14.47 8.17 20.80
N THR A 282 -14.30 8.01 22.12
CA THR A 282 -13.86 6.75 22.74
C THR A 282 -14.99 6.06 23.50
N ARG A 283 -14.69 4.92 24.13
CA ARG A 283 -15.62 4.17 25.00
C ARG A 283 -16.09 4.95 26.23
N TRP A 284 -15.37 6.00 26.63
CA TRP A 284 -15.59 6.75 27.87
C TRP A 284 -16.71 7.81 27.76
N ARG A 285 -17.83 7.49 27.11
CA ARG A 285 -18.94 8.44 26.87
C ARG A 285 -19.55 9.02 28.14
N ARG A 286 -19.62 8.23 29.23
CA ARG A 286 -20.09 8.73 30.53
C ARG A 286 -19.11 9.74 31.12
N MET A 287 -17.81 9.47 31.02
CA MET A 287 -16.78 10.38 31.52
C MET A 287 -16.68 11.66 30.68
N ASP A 288 -16.84 11.56 29.35
CA ASP A 288 -16.90 12.74 28.47
C ASP A 288 -18.02 13.71 28.88
N ARG A 289 -19.20 13.18 29.24
CA ARG A 289 -20.33 13.98 29.73
C ARG A 289 -20.06 14.58 31.11
N ALA A 290 -19.43 13.83 32.01
CA ALA A 290 -19.03 14.35 33.31
C ALA A 290 -18.03 15.52 33.18
N LEU A 291 -17.04 15.39 32.30
CA LEU A 291 -16.08 16.46 32.02
C LEU A 291 -16.73 17.67 31.36
N LEU A 292 -17.68 17.46 30.45
CA LEU A 292 -18.47 18.55 29.87
C LEU A 292 -19.22 19.32 30.97
N ALA A 293 -19.86 18.62 31.90
CA ALA A 293 -20.56 19.26 33.03
C ALA A 293 -19.58 20.01 33.93
N LEU A 294 -18.46 19.38 34.32
CA LEU A 294 -17.41 20.02 35.14
C LEU A 294 -16.77 21.25 34.47
N GLY A 295 -16.77 21.31 33.14
CA GLY A 295 -16.33 22.51 32.41
C GLY A 295 -17.41 23.60 32.30
N ILE A 296 -18.68 23.25 32.18
CA ILE A 296 -19.79 24.21 32.05
C ILE A 296 -20.16 24.84 33.40
N ILE A 297 -20.20 24.06 34.48
CA ILE A 297 -20.67 24.53 35.80
C ILE A 297 -19.90 25.78 36.28
N PRO A 298 -18.56 25.85 36.22
CA PRO A 298 -17.82 27.06 36.57
C PRO A 298 -18.15 28.27 35.68
N LEU A 299 -18.41 28.06 34.38
CA LEU A 299 -18.79 29.13 33.46
C LEU A 299 -20.17 29.73 33.80
N LEU A 300 -21.11 28.90 34.28
CA LEU A 300 -22.41 29.38 34.76
C LEU A 300 -22.30 30.26 36.01
N CYS A 301 -21.17 30.19 36.72
CA CYS A 301 -20.89 31.01 37.89
C CYS A 301 -20.28 32.38 37.51
N LEU A 302 -19.85 32.62 36.27
CA LEU A 302 -19.25 33.92 35.87
C LEU A 302 -20.09 35.15 36.23
N PRO A 303 -21.43 35.15 36.10
CA PRO A 303 -22.26 36.29 36.51
C PRO A 303 -22.15 36.62 38.01
N SER A 304 -21.66 35.72 38.86
CA SER A 304 -21.48 36.02 40.29
C SER A 304 -20.43 37.09 40.56
N ILE A 305 -19.48 37.30 39.64
CA ILE A 305 -18.40 38.31 39.78
C ILE A 305 -18.99 39.73 39.76
N PRO A 306 -19.65 40.20 38.69
CA PRO A 306 -20.24 41.55 38.67
C PRO A 306 -21.37 41.74 39.68
N LEU A 307 -21.99 40.66 40.17
CA LEU A 307 -23.01 40.71 41.22
C LEU A 307 -22.42 40.81 42.65
N GLY A 308 -21.09 40.80 42.81
CA GLY A 308 -20.44 40.84 44.13
C GLY A 308 -20.64 39.56 44.96
N ARG A 309 -21.00 38.44 44.30
CA ARG A 309 -21.30 37.14 44.94
C ARG A 309 -20.28 36.07 44.59
N TYR A 310 -19.09 36.45 44.14
CA TYR A 310 -18.03 35.53 43.74
C TYR A 310 -17.70 34.49 44.82
N GLN A 311 -17.55 34.91 46.07
CA GLN A 311 -17.22 34.02 47.20
C GLN A 311 -18.21 32.85 47.38
N ASP A 312 -19.49 33.04 47.03
CA ASP A 312 -20.52 31.99 47.16
C ASP A 312 -20.23 30.78 46.24
N TRP A 313 -19.51 31.03 45.15
CA TRP A 313 -19.28 30.09 44.05
C TRP A 313 -17.80 29.81 43.78
N ALA A 314 -16.88 30.55 44.39
CA ALA A 314 -15.44 30.44 44.15
C ALA A 314 -14.90 29.02 44.40
N TRP A 315 -15.46 28.30 45.37
CA TRP A 315 -15.11 26.90 45.66
C TRP A 315 -15.34 25.96 44.46
N ILE A 316 -16.29 26.27 43.57
CA ILE A 316 -16.53 25.50 42.34
C ILE A 316 -15.35 25.66 41.38
N GLY A 317 -14.88 26.90 41.20
CA GLY A 317 -13.72 27.19 40.35
C GLY A 317 -12.43 26.57 40.88
N VAL A 318 -12.28 26.48 42.19
CA VAL A 318 -11.15 25.78 42.83
C VAL A 318 -11.30 24.27 42.74
N GLY A 319 -12.47 23.69 43.02
CA GLY A 319 -12.68 22.24 43.07
C GLY A 319 -12.74 21.57 41.70
N ALA A 320 -13.28 22.26 40.68
CA ALA A 320 -13.50 21.66 39.36
C ALA A 320 -12.20 21.23 38.64
N PRO A 321 -11.11 22.02 38.57
CA PRO A 321 -9.84 21.59 37.98
C PRO A 321 -9.33 20.28 38.58
N TRP A 322 -9.48 20.10 39.89
CA TRP A 322 -9.01 18.92 40.59
C TRP A 322 -9.91 17.70 40.37
N ALA A 323 -11.22 17.89 40.34
CA ALA A 323 -12.16 16.85 39.93
C ALA A 323 -11.88 16.38 38.49
N ILE A 324 -11.67 17.32 37.56
CA ILE A 324 -11.27 17.03 36.16
C ILE A 324 -9.98 16.20 36.14
N SER A 325 -9.00 16.57 36.96
CA SER A 325 -7.70 15.90 37.04
C SER A 325 -7.77 14.49 37.61
N ALA A 326 -8.62 14.27 38.63
CA ALA A 326 -8.87 12.93 39.16
C ALA A 326 -9.52 12.03 38.09
N LEU A 327 -10.50 12.56 37.34
CA LEU A 327 -11.08 11.83 36.21
C LEU A 327 -10.04 11.57 35.10
N PHE A 328 -9.12 12.52 34.88
CA PHE A 328 -7.98 12.35 33.97
C PHE A 328 -7.14 11.14 34.36
N ALA A 329 -6.67 11.08 35.60
CA ALA A 329 -5.89 9.97 36.10
C ALA A 329 -6.65 8.64 35.93
N VAL A 330 -7.94 8.57 36.33
CA VAL A 330 -8.75 7.35 36.21
C VAL A 330 -8.84 6.85 34.76
N VAL A 331 -9.10 7.74 33.80
CA VAL A 331 -9.19 7.36 32.38
C VAL A 331 -7.82 6.96 31.83
N ALA A 332 -6.75 7.69 32.20
CA ALA A 332 -5.39 7.38 31.76
C ALA A 332 -4.95 6.00 32.26
N TRP A 333 -5.12 5.70 33.55
CA TRP A 333 -4.84 4.41 34.16
C TRP A 333 -5.66 3.30 33.51
N SER A 334 -6.96 3.53 33.31
CA SER A 334 -7.83 2.53 32.71
C SER A 334 -7.44 2.19 31.26
N ASN A 335 -6.96 3.17 30.49
CA ASN A 335 -6.45 2.92 29.14
C ASN A 335 -5.10 2.18 29.18
N LEU A 336 -4.19 2.53 30.09
CA LEU A 336 -2.92 1.82 30.26
C LEU A 336 -3.10 0.34 30.65
N LEU A 337 -4.06 0.05 31.54
CA LEU A 337 -4.31 -1.31 32.03
C LEU A 337 -5.05 -2.20 31.03
N ARG A 338 -5.86 -1.61 30.14
CA ARG A 338 -6.70 -2.37 29.19
C ARG A 338 -6.08 -2.49 27.81
N ASP A 339 -5.40 -1.45 27.35
CA ASP A 339 -4.84 -1.40 26.02
C ASP A 339 -3.35 -1.85 26.08
N ARG A 340 -2.72 -2.17 24.94
CA ARG A 340 -1.28 -2.48 24.97
C ARG A 340 -0.51 -1.26 25.48
N ALA A 341 0.25 -1.45 26.55
CA ALA A 341 1.07 -0.40 27.14
C ALA A 341 1.97 0.22 26.06
N SER A 342 1.82 1.53 25.88
CA SER A 342 2.58 2.31 24.91
C SER A 342 3.28 3.44 25.66
N LEU A 343 4.34 4.01 25.07
CA LEU A 343 5.00 5.17 25.64
C LEU A 343 4.01 6.32 25.88
N VAL A 344 3.07 6.54 24.96
CA VAL A 344 2.03 7.57 25.10
C VAL A 344 1.13 7.30 26.32
N HIS A 345 0.77 6.04 26.58
CA HIS A 345 -0.03 5.69 27.76
C HIS A 345 0.73 5.99 29.07
N VAL A 346 2.02 5.65 29.13
CA VAL A 346 2.86 5.92 30.31
C VAL A 346 3.02 7.44 30.53
N LEU A 347 3.28 8.19 29.46
CA LEU A 347 3.41 9.65 29.51
C LEU A 347 2.10 10.34 29.93
N MET A 348 0.94 9.73 29.69
CA MET A 348 -0.33 10.31 30.14
C MET A 348 -0.64 10.01 31.61
N VAL A 349 -0.23 8.84 32.13
CA VAL A 349 -0.58 8.39 33.49
C VAL A 349 0.19 9.10 34.59
N VAL A 350 1.51 9.25 34.45
CA VAL A 350 2.36 9.86 35.49
C VAL A 350 1.95 11.30 35.82
N PRO A 351 1.92 12.25 34.86
CA PRO A 351 1.56 13.63 35.16
C PRO A 351 0.10 13.78 35.60
N SER A 352 -0.85 13.01 35.03
CA SER A 352 -2.26 13.10 35.45
C SER A 352 -2.46 12.62 36.89
N THR A 353 -1.73 11.58 37.32
CA THR A 353 -1.77 11.10 38.71
C THR A 353 -1.17 12.11 39.66
N MET A 354 0.01 12.66 39.33
CA MET A 354 0.65 13.71 40.12
C MET A 354 -0.23 14.96 40.24
N TYR A 355 -0.90 15.35 39.16
CA TYR A 355 -1.79 16.51 39.17
C TYR A 355 -3.05 16.27 40.01
N GLY A 356 -3.64 15.07 39.96
CA GLY A 356 -4.77 14.69 40.81
C GLY A 356 -4.43 14.64 42.30
N LEU A 357 -3.29 14.05 42.68
CA LEU A 357 -2.85 13.98 44.07
C LEU A 357 -2.50 15.36 44.63
N MET A 358 -1.77 16.18 43.86
CA MET A 358 -1.50 17.56 44.25
C MET A 358 -2.79 18.38 44.37
N GLY A 359 -3.75 18.14 43.48
CA GLY A 359 -5.04 18.81 43.54
C GLY A 359 -5.84 18.56 44.80
N LEU A 360 -5.78 17.33 45.32
CA LEU A 360 -6.39 17.00 46.61
C LEU A 360 -5.78 17.84 47.74
N TYR A 361 -4.44 17.95 47.75
CA TYR A 361 -3.73 18.77 48.73
C TYR A 361 -4.09 20.26 48.62
N VAL A 362 -4.03 20.81 47.41
CA VAL A 362 -4.33 22.24 47.18
C VAL A 362 -5.79 22.56 47.53
N THR A 363 -6.74 21.67 47.20
CA THR A 363 -8.14 21.82 47.60
C THR A 363 -8.28 21.82 49.12
N ALA A 364 -7.62 20.89 49.82
CA ALA A 364 -7.65 20.84 51.28
C ALA A 364 -7.07 22.12 51.90
N ALA A 365 -5.99 22.67 51.34
CA ALA A 365 -5.41 23.93 51.77
C ALA A 365 -6.37 25.13 51.56
N TYR A 366 -7.03 25.23 50.41
CA TYR A 366 -7.97 26.32 50.12
C TYR A 366 -9.31 26.24 50.86
N VAL A 367 -9.65 25.07 51.41
CA VAL A 367 -10.83 24.88 52.29
C VAL A 367 -10.42 25.01 53.77
N GLY A 368 -9.14 25.24 54.07
CA GLY A 368 -8.65 25.39 55.46
C GLY A 368 -8.48 24.08 56.23
N LEU A 369 -8.53 22.93 55.55
CA LEU A 369 -8.37 21.59 56.15
C LEU A 369 -6.92 21.13 56.27
N ALA A 370 -6.00 21.79 55.56
CA ALA A 370 -4.57 21.49 55.60
C ALA A 370 -3.77 22.73 56.06
N SER A 371 -2.77 22.50 56.90
CA SER A 371 -1.79 23.51 57.27
C SER A 371 -0.96 23.91 56.03
N LEU A 372 -0.69 25.21 55.89
CA LEU A 372 0.14 25.71 54.80
C LEU A 372 1.55 25.10 54.89
N PRO A 373 2.13 24.62 53.79
CA PRO A 373 3.54 24.26 53.77
C PRO A 373 4.36 25.55 53.84
N THR A 374 5.66 25.45 54.12
CA THR A 374 6.59 26.60 54.10
C THR A 374 6.78 27.25 52.72
N ILE A 375 6.14 26.69 51.69
CA ILE A 375 6.21 27.14 50.29
C ILE A 375 4.78 27.51 49.87
N GLU A 376 4.63 28.64 49.20
CA GLU A 376 3.34 29.14 48.71
C GLU A 376 2.60 28.06 47.87
N THR A 377 1.31 27.84 48.17
CA THR A 377 0.51 26.79 47.52
C THR A 377 0.40 26.99 46.00
N SER A 378 0.42 28.24 45.54
CA SER A 378 0.41 28.60 44.11
C SER A 378 1.65 28.08 43.35
N VAL A 379 2.82 28.02 44.00
CA VAL A 379 4.08 27.53 43.41
C VAL A 379 3.98 26.05 43.06
N PHE A 380 3.43 25.25 43.98
CA PHE A 380 3.21 23.82 43.75
C PHE A 380 2.29 23.57 42.56
N TRP A 381 1.18 24.31 42.48
CA TRP A 381 0.24 24.19 41.37
C TRP A 381 0.88 24.59 40.03
N GLN A 382 1.62 25.70 39.98
CA GLN A 382 2.29 26.18 38.77
C GLN A 382 3.30 25.17 38.24
N LEU A 383 4.17 24.69 39.11
CA LEU A 383 5.20 23.70 38.76
C LEU A 383 4.59 22.40 38.25
N ASN A 384 3.52 21.92 38.88
CA ASN A 384 2.80 20.73 38.44
C ASN A 384 2.11 20.95 37.09
N THR A 385 1.44 22.10 36.90
CA THR A 385 0.76 22.43 35.65
C THR A 385 1.75 22.54 34.48
N LEU A 386 2.94 23.13 34.72
CA LEU A 386 4.02 23.16 33.74
C LEU A 386 4.49 21.75 33.36
N LEU A 387 4.75 20.88 34.34
CA LEU A 387 5.14 19.50 34.10
C LEU A 387 4.09 18.75 33.28
N VAL A 388 2.81 18.87 33.66
CA VAL A 388 1.67 18.26 32.95
C VAL A 388 1.62 18.75 31.51
N ASN A 389 1.70 20.07 31.28
CA ASN A 389 1.66 20.63 29.93
C ASN A 389 2.82 20.16 29.06
N ILE A 390 4.05 20.11 29.59
CA ILE A 390 5.21 19.58 28.87
C ILE A 390 4.99 18.12 28.49
N VAL A 391 4.65 17.27 29.47
CA VAL A 391 4.54 15.83 29.24
C VAL A 391 3.37 15.50 28.29
N ILE A 392 2.22 16.16 28.43
CA ILE A 392 1.09 15.99 27.50
C ILE A 392 1.48 16.44 26.09
N THR A 393 2.20 17.56 25.95
CA THR A 393 2.68 18.04 24.64
C THR A 393 3.61 17.04 23.99
N VAL A 394 4.55 16.47 24.75
CA VAL A 394 5.43 15.40 24.26
C VAL A 394 4.62 14.15 23.90
N ALA A 395 3.66 13.74 24.73
CA ALA A 395 2.83 12.56 24.48
C ALA A 395 1.99 12.70 23.21
N VAL A 396 1.39 13.88 22.99
CA VAL A 396 0.64 14.18 21.76
C VAL A 396 1.57 14.21 20.56
N GLY A 397 2.72 14.88 20.64
CA GLY A 397 3.74 14.89 19.58
C GLY A 397 4.20 13.48 19.20
N ALA A 398 4.52 12.65 20.19
CA ALA A 398 4.89 11.25 19.98
C ALA A 398 3.76 10.45 19.30
N SER A 399 2.50 10.68 19.72
CA SER A 399 1.33 10.02 19.11
C SER A 399 1.13 10.43 17.64
N LEU A 400 1.39 11.69 17.29
CA LEU A 400 1.28 12.19 15.92
C LEU A 400 2.39 11.61 15.04
N ILE A 401 3.62 11.57 15.53
CA ILE A 401 4.76 10.96 14.82
C ILE A 401 4.50 9.47 14.58
N GLN A 402 3.98 8.75 15.59
CA GLN A 402 3.66 7.34 15.45
C GLN A 402 2.56 7.13 14.39
N LYS A 403 1.47 7.89 14.46
CA LYS A 403 0.40 7.84 13.44
C LYS A 403 0.91 8.15 12.04
N PHE A 404 1.79 9.14 11.91
CA PHE A 404 2.40 9.50 10.63
C PHE A 404 3.24 8.35 10.07
N ARG A 405 4.09 7.73 10.90
CA ARG A 405 4.89 6.55 10.52
C ARG A 405 4.00 5.37 10.10
N ASP A 406 2.95 5.08 10.84
CA ASP A 406 1.99 4.01 10.53
C ASP A 406 1.21 4.30 9.23
N SER A 407 0.93 5.56 8.94
CA SER A 407 0.30 5.98 7.68
C SER A 407 1.26 5.79 6.50
N MET A 408 2.50 6.23 6.63
CA MET A 408 3.53 6.07 5.60
C MET A 408 3.82 4.59 5.30
N ALA A 409 3.90 3.75 6.34
CA ALA A 409 4.10 2.32 6.18
C ALA A 409 2.93 1.65 5.42
N ARG A 410 1.69 2.04 5.73
CA ARG A 410 0.50 1.57 4.99
C ARG A 410 0.50 2.02 3.54
N GLN A 411 0.89 3.27 3.27
CA GLN A 411 0.98 3.79 1.91
C GLN A 411 2.06 3.06 1.09
N ALA A 412 3.21 2.78 1.70
CA ALA A 412 4.27 1.98 1.07
C ALA A 412 3.80 0.56 0.73
N GLN A 413 3.09 -0.10 1.65
CA GLN A 413 2.50 -1.43 1.39
C GLN A 413 1.48 -1.40 0.25
N LEU A 414 0.62 -0.37 0.19
CA LEU A 414 -0.34 -0.21 -0.90
C LEU A 414 0.37 -0.04 -2.26
N LEU A 415 1.39 0.82 -2.32
CA LEU A 415 2.19 1.00 -3.54
C LEU A 415 2.89 -0.29 -3.97
N GLU A 416 3.46 -1.05 -3.04
CA GLU A 416 4.08 -2.35 -3.34
C GLU A 416 3.04 -3.35 -3.86
N SER A 417 1.84 -3.39 -3.26
CA SER A 417 0.75 -4.26 -3.71
C SER A 417 0.25 -3.90 -5.10
N LEU A 418 0.17 -2.61 -5.42
CA LEU A 418 -0.21 -2.11 -6.75
C LEU A 418 0.83 -2.51 -7.79
N ALA A 419 2.13 -2.28 -7.52
CA ALA A 419 3.21 -2.66 -8.43
C ALA A 419 3.22 -4.17 -8.72
N LYS A 420 2.97 -5.02 -7.71
CA LYS A 420 2.83 -6.48 -7.91
C LYS A 420 1.62 -6.83 -8.77
N SER A 421 0.49 -6.15 -8.57
CA SER A 421 -0.73 -6.40 -9.34
C SER A 421 -0.60 -5.94 -10.80
N GLU A 422 0.07 -4.81 -11.04
CA GLU A 422 0.37 -4.28 -12.37
C GLU A 422 1.26 -5.25 -13.15
N HIS A 423 2.36 -5.71 -12.54
CA HIS A 423 3.25 -6.67 -13.19
C HIS A 423 2.55 -8.01 -13.50
N ALA A 424 1.71 -8.50 -12.58
CA ALA A 424 0.92 -9.71 -12.83
C ALA A 424 -0.12 -9.53 -13.94
N LEU A 425 -0.68 -8.32 -14.09
CA LEU A 425 -1.60 -7.97 -15.17
C LEU A 425 -0.86 -7.89 -16.51
N GLU A 426 0.29 -7.21 -16.56
CA GLU A 426 1.14 -7.12 -17.74
C GLU A 426 1.54 -8.50 -18.25
N GLU A 427 1.97 -9.40 -17.36
CA GLU A 427 2.35 -10.75 -17.75
C GLU A 427 1.14 -11.55 -18.26
N ARG A 428 -0.04 -11.40 -17.63
CA ARG A 428 -1.28 -12.03 -18.12
C ARG A 428 -1.68 -11.50 -19.50
N VAL A 429 -1.58 -10.19 -19.72
CA VAL A 429 -1.85 -9.56 -21.02
C VAL A 429 -0.87 -10.07 -22.06
N ARG A 430 0.42 -10.14 -21.73
CA ARG A 430 1.47 -10.67 -22.62
C ARG A 430 1.20 -12.12 -23.02
N LEU A 431 0.88 -12.98 -22.05
CA LEU A 431 0.54 -14.38 -22.30
C LEU A 431 -0.71 -14.52 -23.18
N ARG A 432 -1.79 -13.79 -22.88
CA ARG A 432 -3.01 -13.80 -23.70
C ARG A 432 -2.80 -13.28 -25.11
N THR A 433 -1.98 -12.24 -25.26
CA THR A 433 -1.63 -11.70 -26.58
C THR A 433 -0.84 -12.73 -27.39
N ALA A 434 0.11 -13.44 -26.75
CA ALA A 434 0.85 -14.52 -27.40
C ALA A 434 -0.03 -15.71 -27.80
N GLU A 435 -0.99 -16.11 -26.95
CA GLU A 435 -1.97 -17.15 -27.27
C GLU A 435 -2.86 -16.76 -28.45
N LEU A 436 -3.38 -15.52 -28.46
CA LEU A 436 -4.21 -15.00 -29.55
C LEU A 436 -3.45 -14.98 -30.88
N LEU A 437 -2.19 -14.52 -30.88
CA LEU A 437 -1.34 -14.54 -32.07
C LEU A 437 -1.10 -15.96 -32.59
N ARG A 438 -0.87 -16.94 -31.71
CA ARG A 438 -0.73 -18.35 -32.10
C ARG A 438 -2.01 -18.90 -32.71
N ALA A 439 -3.16 -18.64 -32.08
CA ALA A 439 -4.46 -19.08 -32.58
C ALA A 439 -4.79 -18.44 -33.94
N GLN A 440 -4.50 -17.15 -34.10
CA GLN A 440 -4.68 -16.43 -35.36
C GLN A 440 -3.81 -17.03 -36.48
N ASN A 441 -2.52 -17.28 -36.20
CA ASN A 441 -1.62 -17.87 -37.18
C ASN A 441 -2.05 -19.30 -37.58
N ALA A 442 -2.48 -20.12 -36.61
CA ALA A 442 -3.00 -21.46 -36.87
C ALA A 442 -4.27 -21.42 -37.73
N LEU A 443 -5.20 -20.50 -37.43
CA LEU A 443 -6.42 -20.29 -38.21
C LEU A 443 -6.09 -19.84 -39.64
N GLN A 444 -5.14 -18.92 -39.81
CA GLN A 444 -4.72 -18.45 -41.12
C GLN A 444 -4.07 -19.56 -41.95
N ALA A 445 -3.24 -20.41 -41.33
CA ALA A 445 -2.66 -21.58 -41.98
C ALA A 445 -3.73 -22.60 -42.42
N ALA A 446 -4.71 -22.88 -41.55
CA ALA A 446 -5.82 -23.77 -41.86
C ALA A 446 -6.67 -23.25 -43.02
N LEU A 447 -7.02 -21.96 -43.02
CA LEU A 447 -7.76 -21.32 -44.12
C LEU A 447 -6.99 -21.34 -45.44
N HIS A 448 -5.66 -21.16 -45.38
CA HIS A 448 -4.83 -21.25 -46.57
C HIS A 448 -4.84 -22.67 -47.15
N SER A 449 -4.65 -23.69 -46.31
CA SER A 449 -4.72 -25.10 -46.71
C SER A 449 -6.08 -25.48 -47.31
N GLU A 450 -7.19 -25.04 -46.70
CA GLU A 450 -8.55 -25.27 -47.22
C GLU A 450 -8.73 -24.67 -48.62
N ARG A 451 -8.23 -23.44 -48.83
CA ARG A 451 -8.31 -22.77 -50.14
C ARG A 451 -7.53 -23.51 -51.21
N THR A 452 -6.32 -23.97 -50.91
CA THR A 452 -5.48 -24.72 -51.86
C THR A 452 -6.15 -26.04 -52.25
N LEU A 453 -6.65 -26.81 -51.29
CA LEU A 453 -7.39 -28.05 -51.55
C LEU A 453 -8.64 -27.83 -52.42
N ARG A 454 -9.39 -26.74 -52.17
CA ARG A 454 -10.55 -26.39 -53.02
C ARG A 454 -10.15 -26.04 -54.45
N LEU A 455 -9.01 -25.38 -54.66
CA LEU A 455 -8.53 -25.06 -56.00
C LEU A 455 -8.13 -26.31 -56.78
N GLU A 456 -7.37 -27.21 -56.15
CA GLU A 456 -6.99 -28.50 -56.73
C GLU A 456 -8.22 -29.34 -57.10
N GLN A 457 -9.21 -29.41 -56.21
CA GLN A 457 -10.47 -30.12 -56.46
C GLN A 457 -11.22 -29.54 -57.67
N ARG A 458 -11.30 -28.20 -57.80
CA ARG A 458 -11.94 -27.54 -58.95
C ARG A 458 -11.22 -27.83 -60.25
N GLN A 459 -9.89 -27.79 -60.26
CA GLN A 459 -9.08 -28.10 -61.44
C GLN A 459 -9.31 -29.54 -61.90
N PHE A 460 -9.36 -30.49 -60.96
CA PHE A 460 -9.69 -31.89 -61.24
C PHE A 460 -11.05 -32.05 -61.93
N PHE A 461 -12.12 -31.50 -61.35
CA PHE A 461 -13.47 -31.63 -61.92
C PHE A 461 -13.59 -30.98 -63.31
N ASN A 462 -12.97 -29.81 -63.52
CA ASN A 462 -12.99 -29.15 -64.81
C ASN A 462 -12.35 -30.02 -65.89
N MET A 463 -11.20 -30.61 -65.60
CA MET A 463 -10.50 -31.47 -66.54
C MET A 463 -11.29 -32.76 -66.85
N VAL A 464 -11.82 -33.45 -65.84
CA VAL A 464 -12.64 -34.66 -66.03
C VAL A 464 -13.85 -34.37 -66.95
N ASN A 465 -14.54 -33.25 -66.72
CA ASN A 465 -15.68 -32.85 -67.54
C ASN A 465 -15.30 -32.64 -69.02
N HIS A 466 -14.16 -31.99 -69.31
CA HIS A 466 -13.70 -31.79 -70.68
C HIS A 466 -13.35 -33.11 -71.39
N GLU A 467 -12.69 -34.02 -70.68
CA GLU A 467 -12.26 -35.31 -71.24
C GLU A 467 -13.41 -36.31 -71.41
N PHE A 468 -14.50 -36.19 -70.64
CA PHE A 468 -15.72 -36.97 -70.85
C PHE A 468 -16.52 -36.48 -72.05
N ARG A 469 -16.61 -35.16 -72.26
CA ARG A 469 -17.38 -34.56 -73.37
C ARG A 469 -16.91 -35.04 -74.74
N THR A 470 -15.61 -35.21 -74.93
CA THR A 470 -15.03 -35.57 -76.24
C THR A 470 -15.46 -36.98 -76.74
N PRO A 471 -15.27 -38.08 -75.99
CA PRO A 471 -15.76 -39.39 -76.41
C PRO A 471 -17.29 -39.49 -76.39
N LEU A 472 -17.98 -38.81 -75.46
CA LEU A 472 -19.44 -38.74 -75.49
C LEU A 472 -19.95 -38.09 -76.78
N ALA A 473 -19.32 -37.00 -77.25
CA ALA A 473 -19.65 -36.38 -78.53
C ALA A 473 -19.38 -37.32 -79.73
N VAL A 474 -18.36 -38.18 -79.65
CA VAL A 474 -18.10 -39.19 -80.69
C VAL A 474 -19.15 -40.30 -80.68
N VAL A 475 -19.55 -40.79 -79.49
CA VAL A 475 -20.65 -41.75 -79.35
C VAL A 475 -21.94 -41.17 -79.91
N ASP A 476 -22.27 -39.95 -79.49
CA ASP A 476 -23.49 -39.25 -79.88
C ASP A 476 -23.53 -38.96 -81.39
N SER A 477 -22.42 -38.47 -81.96
CA SER A 477 -22.29 -38.22 -83.40
C SER A 477 -22.44 -39.51 -84.21
N ALA A 478 -21.70 -40.57 -83.87
CA ALA A 478 -21.75 -41.84 -84.60
C ALA A 478 -23.12 -42.53 -84.49
N ALA A 479 -23.79 -42.41 -83.33
CA ALA A 479 -25.15 -42.91 -83.13
C ALA A 479 -26.19 -42.09 -83.91
N THR A 480 -26.07 -40.76 -83.89
CA THR A 480 -26.95 -39.84 -84.63
C THR A 480 -26.81 -40.02 -86.14
N GLU A 481 -25.59 -40.19 -86.64
CA GLU A 481 -25.32 -40.47 -88.05
C GLU A 481 -25.95 -41.80 -88.50
N GLN A 482 -25.90 -42.82 -87.63
CA GLN A 482 -26.55 -44.11 -87.87
C GLN A 482 -28.08 -44.00 -87.91
N LEU A 483 -28.69 -43.18 -87.05
CA LEU A 483 -30.13 -42.95 -87.00
C LEU A 483 -30.64 -42.08 -88.15
N SER A 484 -29.89 -41.03 -88.50
CA SER A 484 -30.31 -40.01 -89.48
C SER A 484 -29.99 -40.41 -90.93
N PHE A 485 -28.92 -41.18 -91.13
CA PHE A 485 -28.45 -41.64 -92.45
C PHE A 485 -28.14 -43.15 -92.41
N PRO A 486 -29.17 -44.01 -92.34
CA PRO A 486 -28.96 -45.46 -92.30
C PRO A 486 -28.38 -45.95 -93.64
N SER A 487 -27.13 -46.40 -93.61
CA SER A 487 -26.46 -46.96 -94.78
C SER A 487 -26.90 -48.41 -94.99
N PRO A 488 -27.27 -48.85 -96.21
CA PRO A 488 -27.51 -50.26 -96.50
C PRO A 488 -26.22 -51.10 -96.55
N ASP A 489 -25.05 -50.46 -96.57
CA ASP A 489 -23.74 -51.10 -96.54
C ASP A 489 -23.34 -51.52 -95.12
N ILE A 490 -23.10 -52.82 -94.94
CA ILE A 490 -22.74 -53.46 -93.67
C ILE A 490 -21.39 -52.92 -93.16
N ASP A 491 -20.46 -52.60 -94.05
CA ASP A 491 -19.12 -52.13 -93.66
C ASP A 491 -19.18 -50.75 -92.98
N SER A 492 -20.00 -49.84 -93.50
CA SER A 492 -20.26 -48.53 -92.89
C SER A 492 -20.93 -48.65 -91.49
N GLN A 493 -21.88 -49.57 -91.33
CA GLN A 493 -22.52 -49.82 -90.02
C GLN A 493 -21.53 -50.41 -89.01
N LEU A 494 -20.68 -51.35 -89.45
CA LEU A 494 -19.62 -51.94 -88.63
C LEU A 494 -18.58 -50.90 -88.20
N GLU A 495 -18.24 -49.95 -89.07
CA GLU A 495 -17.30 -48.89 -88.75
C GLU A 495 -17.87 -47.93 -87.69
N ARG A 496 -19.13 -47.52 -87.81
CA ARG A 496 -19.83 -46.69 -86.81
C ARG A 496 -19.95 -47.40 -85.46
N ALA A 497 -20.36 -48.67 -85.46
CA ALA A 497 -20.38 -49.50 -84.24
C ALA A 497 -18.97 -49.64 -83.63
N ALA A 498 -17.93 -49.75 -84.46
CA ALA A 498 -16.54 -49.77 -84.00
C ALA A 498 -16.08 -48.41 -83.46
N GLN A 499 -16.58 -47.27 -83.96
CA GLN A 499 -16.31 -45.95 -83.40
C GLN A 499 -16.94 -45.78 -82.02
N ILE A 500 -18.22 -46.14 -81.86
CA ILE A 500 -18.92 -46.13 -80.56
C ILE A 500 -18.19 -47.04 -79.56
N ARG A 501 -17.87 -48.27 -79.96
CA ARG A 501 -17.17 -49.24 -79.10
C ARG A 501 -15.79 -48.73 -78.68
N ARG A 502 -15.05 -48.05 -79.58
CA ARG A 502 -13.76 -47.41 -79.24
C ARG A 502 -13.94 -46.26 -78.26
N ALA A 503 -14.96 -45.42 -78.43
CA ALA A 503 -15.24 -44.31 -77.53
C ALA A 503 -15.70 -44.78 -76.14
N CYS A 504 -16.54 -45.82 -76.04
CA CYS A 504 -16.92 -46.44 -74.77
C CYS A 504 -15.73 -47.07 -74.05
N ARG A 505 -14.89 -47.85 -74.75
CA ARG A 505 -13.64 -48.41 -74.16
C ARG A 505 -12.73 -47.30 -73.64
N ARG A 506 -12.66 -46.18 -74.35
CA ARG A 506 -11.88 -45.00 -73.93
C ARG A 506 -12.46 -44.35 -72.66
N LEU A 507 -13.78 -44.27 -72.52
CA LEU A 507 -14.45 -43.80 -71.30
C LEU A 507 -14.23 -44.77 -70.11
N THR A 508 -14.29 -46.07 -70.35
CA THR A 508 -14.01 -47.08 -69.31
C THR A 508 -12.56 -46.98 -68.82
N ALA A 509 -11.59 -46.90 -69.74
CA ALA A 509 -10.19 -46.71 -69.38
C ALA A 509 -9.92 -45.39 -68.63
N LEU A 510 -10.70 -44.33 -68.87
CA LEU A 510 -10.67 -43.10 -68.11
C LEU A 510 -11.08 -43.31 -66.65
N VAL A 511 -12.24 -43.93 -66.47
CA VAL A 511 -12.81 -44.23 -65.16
C VAL A 511 -11.89 -45.15 -64.37
N ASP A 512 -11.38 -46.21 -65.01
CA ASP A 512 -10.46 -47.16 -64.38
C ASP A 512 -9.15 -46.49 -63.96
N ASN A 513 -8.56 -45.64 -64.80
CA ASN A 513 -7.35 -44.89 -64.44
C ASN A 513 -7.59 -43.89 -63.30
N CYS A 514 -8.75 -43.23 -63.26
CA CYS A 514 -9.15 -42.38 -62.13
C CYS A 514 -9.33 -43.17 -60.84
N LEU A 515 -10.04 -44.31 -60.89
CA LEU A 515 -10.27 -45.17 -59.72
C LEU A 515 -8.98 -45.81 -59.21
N ILE A 516 -8.08 -46.23 -60.11
CA ILE A 516 -6.74 -46.72 -59.74
C ILE A 516 -5.95 -45.59 -59.10
N SER A 517 -5.97 -44.39 -59.66
CA SER A 517 -5.28 -43.21 -59.10
C SER A 517 -5.74 -42.87 -57.68
N ASP A 518 -7.05 -42.90 -57.42
CA ASP A 518 -7.61 -42.69 -56.08
C ASP A 518 -7.28 -43.83 -55.12
N ARG A 519 -7.30 -45.08 -55.61
CA ARG A 519 -6.97 -46.26 -54.80
C ARG A 519 -5.50 -46.30 -54.40
N LEU A 520 -4.58 -45.90 -55.27
CA LEU A 520 -3.13 -45.85 -54.99
C LEU A 520 -2.75 -44.75 -53.99
N ASP A 521 -3.58 -43.71 -53.83
CA ASP A 521 -3.34 -42.61 -52.88
C ASP A 521 -4.10 -42.76 -51.56
N ALA A 522 -4.93 -43.80 -51.42
CA ALA A 522 -5.56 -44.13 -50.16
C ALA A 522 -4.52 -44.52 -49.09
N PRO A 523 -4.57 -43.97 -47.86
CA PRO A 523 -3.64 -44.29 -46.78
C PRO A 523 -3.57 -45.79 -46.43
N ALA A 524 -4.65 -46.52 -46.71
CA ALA A 524 -4.80 -47.94 -46.45
C ALA A 524 -4.29 -48.85 -47.58
N PHE A 525 -3.79 -48.29 -48.70
CA PHE A 525 -3.30 -49.09 -49.81
C PHE A 525 -2.06 -49.91 -49.41
N ARG A 526 -2.04 -51.18 -49.79
CA ARG A 526 -0.95 -52.14 -49.58
C ARG A 526 -0.75 -52.96 -50.84
N LEU A 527 0.51 -53.14 -51.25
CA LEU A 527 0.86 -54.00 -52.38
C LEU A 527 0.57 -55.48 -52.06
N GLN A 528 0.07 -56.21 -53.05
CA GLN A 528 -0.10 -57.65 -52.96
C GLN A 528 1.06 -58.33 -53.69
N LEU A 529 2.17 -58.51 -52.97
CA LEU A 529 3.39 -59.06 -53.54
C LEU A 529 3.29 -60.58 -53.72
N HIS A 530 3.54 -61.04 -54.94
CA HIS A 530 3.59 -62.44 -55.30
C HIS A 530 4.82 -62.73 -56.18
N ARG A 531 5.31 -63.97 -56.14
CA ARG A 531 6.36 -64.45 -57.05
C ARG A 531 5.76 -64.61 -58.45
N ALA A 532 6.02 -63.66 -59.34
CA ALA A 532 5.49 -63.62 -60.69
C ALA A 532 6.58 -63.97 -61.72
N PRO A 533 6.29 -64.82 -62.72
CA PRO A 533 7.20 -65.04 -63.84
C PRO A 533 7.36 -63.74 -64.66
N VAL A 534 8.59 -63.25 -64.82
CA VAL A 534 8.83 -61.95 -65.50
C VAL A 534 8.43 -62.02 -66.98
N MET A 535 8.65 -63.17 -67.61
CA MET A 535 8.25 -63.38 -69.00
C MET A 535 6.75 -63.23 -69.21
N GLU A 536 5.91 -63.71 -68.29
CA GLU A 536 4.46 -63.52 -68.41
C GLU A 536 4.03 -62.06 -68.29
N LEU A 537 4.75 -61.24 -67.52
CA LEU A 537 4.47 -59.81 -67.39
C LEU A 537 4.83 -59.05 -68.67
N VAL A 538 5.95 -59.43 -69.29
CA VAL A 538 6.43 -58.85 -70.54
C VAL A 538 5.56 -59.29 -71.72
N ASP A 539 5.21 -60.57 -71.79
CA ASP A 539 4.39 -61.14 -72.87
C ASP A 539 2.98 -60.53 -72.91
N ASP A 540 2.34 -60.34 -71.76
CA ASP A 540 1.03 -59.68 -71.70
C ASP A 540 1.08 -58.21 -72.15
N ALA A 541 2.13 -57.48 -71.78
CA ALA A 541 2.31 -56.11 -72.24
C ALA A 541 2.64 -56.06 -73.76
N ALA A 542 3.42 -57.04 -74.24
CA ALA A 542 3.78 -57.23 -75.64
C ALA A 542 2.56 -57.52 -76.54
N GLN A 543 1.51 -58.16 -76.01
CA GLN A 543 0.27 -58.38 -76.76
C GLN A 543 -0.26 -57.09 -77.38
N LEU A 544 -0.22 -55.96 -76.65
CA LEU A 544 -0.70 -54.65 -77.15
C LEU A 544 -0.01 -54.18 -78.43
N VAL A 545 1.27 -54.54 -78.63
CA VAL A 545 2.02 -54.24 -79.87
C VAL A 545 1.54 -55.12 -81.02
N HIS A 546 1.21 -56.39 -80.76
CA HIS A 546 0.70 -57.32 -81.78
C HIS A 546 -0.65 -56.89 -82.37
N TRP A 547 -1.47 -56.14 -81.62
CA TRP A 547 -2.72 -55.55 -82.14
C TRP A 547 -2.49 -54.37 -83.07
N SER A 548 -1.27 -53.81 -83.14
CA SER A 548 -0.92 -52.70 -84.01
C SER A 548 -0.41 -53.18 -85.36
N ARG A 549 -1.14 -52.85 -86.45
CA ARG A 549 -0.73 -53.18 -87.84
C ARG A 549 0.51 -52.42 -88.34
N ARG A 550 1.03 -51.46 -87.58
CA ARG A 550 2.13 -50.55 -87.97
C ARG A 550 3.47 -50.81 -87.29
N HIS A 551 3.48 -51.66 -86.26
CA HIS A 551 4.64 -51.81 -85.37
C HIS A 551 5.07 -53.28 -85.32
N ARG A 552 6.39 -53.52 -85.27
CA ARG A 552 6.96 -54.85 -85.02
C ARG A 552 7.49 -54.89 -83.59
N LEU A 553 7.23 -55.98 -82.89
CA LEU A 553 7.73 -56.17 -81.53
C LEU A 553 9.10 -56.87 -81.58
N ARG A 554 10.07 -56.32 -80.87
CA ARG A 554 11.30 -57.02 -80.51
C ARG A 554 11.34 -57.23 -79.00
N LEU A 555 11.35 -58.49 -78.60
CA LEU A 555 11.43 -58.88 -77.19
C LEU A 555 12.86 -59.31 -76.88
N ASP A 556 13.49 -58.64 -75.92
CA ASP A 556 14.86 -58.91 -75.48
C ASP A 556 14.87 -59.28 -74.00
N SER A 557 14.81 -60.58 -73.72
CA SER A 557 14.69 -61.12 -72.36
C SER A 557 15.81 -62.08 -71.97
N ALA A 558 16.90 -62.14 -72.74
CA ALA A 558 17.99 -63.08 -72.52
C ALA A 558 18.67 -62.92 -71.14
N GLN A 559 18.51 -61.76 -70.49
CA GLN A 559 19.06 -61.43 -69.18
C GLN A 559 17.97 -61.21 -68.11
N ALA A 560 16.72 -61.58 -68.40
CA ALA A 560 15.62 -61.44 -67.47
C ALA A 560 15.68 -62.51 -66.36
N PRO A 561 15.43 -62.16 -65.09
CA PRO A 561 15.28 -63.17 -64.05
C PRO A 561 14.00 -63.98 -64.28
N ALA A 562 14.01 -65.29 -63.98
CA ALA A 562 12.86 -66.16 -64.23
C ALA A 562 11.61 -65.75 -63.43
N ILE A 563 11.80 -65.29 -62.20
CA ILE A 563 10.73 -64.93 -61.26
C ILE A 563 11.14 -63.66 -60.49
N TRP A 564 10.19 -62.73 -60.31
CA TRP A 564 10.36 -61.54 -59.47
C TRP A 564 9.21 -61.40 -58.46
N GLU A 565 9.49 -60.86 -57.27
CA GLU A 565 8.45 -60.59 -56.26
C GLU A 565 7.87 -59.19 -56.48
N CYS A 566 6.62 -59.12 -56.95
CA CYS A 566 5.92 -57.87 -57.22
C CYS A 566 4.39 -58.04 -57.18
N ASP A 567 3.66 -56.93 -57.18
CA ASP A 567 2.21 -56.95 -57.46
C ASP A 567 2.03 -57.04 -58.98
N SER A 568 1.86 -58.26 -59.46
CA SER A 568 1.80 -58.57 -60.90
C SER A 568 0.69 -57.80 -61.62
N THR A 569 -0.43 -57.54 -60.97
CA THR A 569 -1.55 -56.80 -61.56
C THR A 569 -1.15 -55.35 -61.82
N LEU A 570 -0.52 -54.70 -60.84
CA LEU A 570 -0.07 -53.32 -60.99
C LEU A 570 1.11 -53.20 -61.95
N ILE A 571 2.06 -54.13 -61.94
CA ILE A 571 3.17 -54.11 -62.89
C ILE A 571 2.68 -54.31 -64.33
N ARG A 572 1.68 -55.19 -64.56
CA ARG A 572 1.01 -55.30 -65.88
C ARG A 572 0.38 -53.97 -66.30
N ILE A 573 -0.28 -53.26 -65.39
CA ILE A 573 -0.85 -51.92 -65.67
C ILE A 573 0.25 -50.90 -65.99
N ALA A 574 1.34 -50.88 -65.24
CA ALA A 574 2.47 -49.98 -65.49
C ALA A 574 3.10 -50.24 -66.87
N LEU A 575 3.40 -51.51 -67.19
CA LEU A 575 3.97 -51.90 -68.49
C LEU A 575 2.99 -51.63 -69.65
N SER A 576 1.71 -51.95 -69.47
CA SER A 576 0.68 -51.64 -70.46
C SER A 576 0.62 -50.15 -70.76
N ASN A 577 0.77 -49.28 -69.75
CA ASN A 577 0.80 -47.83 -69.95
C ASN A 577 2.06 -47.36 -70.70
N LEU A 578 3.23 -47.97 -70.43
CA LEU A 578 4.46 -47.66 -71.14
C LEU A 578 4.40 -48.12 -72.62
N VAL A 579 3.92 -49.34 -72.86
CA VAL A 579 3.77 -49.90 -74.22
C VAL A 579 2.69 -49.18 -75.02
N ASP A 580 1.55 -48.85 -74.42
CA ASP A 580 0.48 -48.08 -75.08
C ASP A 580 0.98 -46.67 -75.47
N ASN A 581 1.84 -46.05 -74.66
CA ASN A 581 2.51 -44.82 -75.06
C ASN A 581 3.46 -45.03 -76.24
N ALA A 582 4.32 -46.04 -76.20
CA ALA A 582 5.22 -46.36 -77.31
C ALA A 582 4.46 -46.57 -78.63
N VAL A 583 3.35 -47.33 -78.60
CA VAL A 583 2.49 -47.59 -79.78
C VAL A 583 1.79 -46.32 -80.28
N LYS A 584 1.39 -45.39 -79.40
CA LYS A 584 0.70 -44.15 -79.78
C LYS A 584 1.61 -43.10 -80.39
N TYR A 585 2.83 -42.96 -79.88
CA TYR A 585 3.73 -41.86 -80.23
C TYR A 585 4.82 -42.26 -81.24
N ALA A 586 5.12 -43.55 -81.37
CA ALA A 586 5.92 -44.06 -82.48
C ALA A 586 5.09 -44.01 -83.78
N LYS A 587 5.75 -43.73 -84.92
CA LYS A 587 5.07 -43.70 -86.22
C LYS A 587 4.75 -45.12 -86.73
N ALA A 588 5.78 -45.77 -87.27
CA ALA A 588 5.81 -47.14 -87.76
C ALA A 588 7.27 -47.59 -87.62
N GLY A 589 7.51 -48.77 -87.08
CA GLY A 589 8.86 -49.19 -86.69
C GLY A 589 8.87 -50.32 -85.67
N GLU A 590 10.05 -50.57 -85.12
CA GLU A 590 10.26 -51.57 -84.07
C GLU A 590 10.01 -50.96 -82.69
N ILE A 591 9.25 -51.64 -81.85
CA ILE A 591 9.12 -51.35 -80.42
C ILE A 591 9.87 -52.44 -79.68
N THR A 592 10.88 -52.04 -78.91
CA THR A 592 11.74 -52.98 -78.18
C THR A 592 11.30 -53.02 -76.72
N VAL A 593 10.86 -54.19 -76.25
CA VAL A 593 10.61 -54.45 -74.83
C VAL A 593 11.74 -55.31 -74.30
N ARG A 594 12.53 -54.76 -73.38
CA ARG A 594 13.69 -55.43 -72.78
C ARG A 594 13.46 -55.67 -71.31
N ALA A 595 13.82 -56.86 -70.84
CA ALA A 595 13.85 -57.20 -69.43
C ALA A 595 15.25 -57.70 -69.05
N ARG A 596 15.85 -57.07 -68.04
CA ARG A 596 17.17 -57.48 -67.52
C ARG A 596 17.29 -57.18 -66.03
N THR A 597 18.28 -57.79 -65.39
CA THR A 597 18.72 -57.36 -64.06
C THR A 597 19.89 -56.38 -64.23
N ASP A 598 19.84 -55.21 -63.60
CA ASP A 598 20.95 -54.24 -63.64
C ASP A 598 22.11 -54.64 -62.71
N ASP A 599 23.22 -53.90 -62.78
CA ASP A 599 24.42 -54.12 -61.95
C ASP A 599 24.14 -53.94 -60.45
N ARG A 600 23.01 -53.32 -60.08
CA ARG A 600 22.58 -53.09 -58.69
C ARG A 600 21.62 -54.16 -58.19
N GLY A 601 21.35 -55.18 -59.01
CA GLY A 601 20.44 -56.28 -58.68
C GLY A 601 18.96 -55.90 -58.74
N GLN A 602 18.59 -54.85 -59.47
CA GLN A 602 17.21 -54.41 -59.70
C GLN A 602 16.68 -54.99 -61.02
N LEU A 603 15.39 -55.29 -61.07
CA LEU A 603 14.73 -55.65 -62.32
C LEU A 603 14.47 -54.37 -63.13
N GLU A 604 15.08 -54.28 -64.30
CA GLU A 604 14.85 -53.23 -65.29
C GLU A 604 13.95 -53.75 -66.40
N LEU A 605 12.79 -53.09 -66.57
CA LEU A 605 11.89 -53.29 -67.69
C LEU A 605 11.89 -52.03 -68.54
N THR A 606 12.45 -52.14 -69.74
CA THR A 606 12.62 -51.00 -70.66
C THR A 606 11.71 -51.16 -71.86
N VAL A 607 10.97 -50.10 -72.18
CA VAL A 607 10.17 -49.98 -73.42
C VAL A 607 10.79 -48.87 -74.25
N SER A 608 11.37 -49.22 -75.39
CA SER A 608 12.00 -48.29 -76.33
C SER A 608 11.20 -48.18 -77.62
N ASP A 609 11.02 -46.94 -78.08
CA ASP A 609 10.35 -46.61 -79.32
C ASP A 609 11.26 -45.89 -80.32
N GLN A 610 10.78 -45.81 -81.57
CA GLN A 610 11.41 -45.09 -82.69
C GLN A 610 10.64 -43.79 -83.03
N GLY A 611 10.07 -43.15 -82.01
CA GLY A 611 9.27 -41.91 -82.13
C GLY A 611 10.11 -40.62 -82.17
N PRO A 612 9.48 -39.44 -82.05
CA PRO A 612 10.19 -38.16 -82.13
C PRO A 612 11.08 -37.83 -80.91
N GLY A 613 11.05 -38.65 -79.85
CA GLY A 613 11.75 -38.39 -78.59
C GLY A 613 11.05 -37.36 -77.69
N LEU A 614 11.59 -37.14 -76.49
CA LEU A 614 11.11 -36.15 -75.52
C LEU A 614 12.10 -34.98 -75.37
N ALA A 615 11.58 -33.76 -75.23
CA ALA A 615 12.39 -32.61 -74.82
C ALA A 615 12.87 -32.78 -73.36
N PRO A 616 14.11 -32.36 -73.01
CA PRO A 616 14.66 -32.57 -71.66
C PRO A 616 13.81 -31.99 -70.53
N GLU A 617 13.23 -30.81 -70.73
CA GLU A 617 12.34 -30.14 -69.77
C GLU A 617 11.03 -30.92 -69.58
N LEU A 618 10.51 -31.51 -70.66
CA LEU A 618 9.29 -32.32 -70.62
C LEU A 618 9.54 -33.68 -69.97
N ALA A 619 10.70 -34.30 -70.19
CA ALA A 619 11.06 -35.59 -69.59
C ALA A 619 11.02 -35.58 -68.05
N LEU A 620 11.22 -34.41 -67.42
CA LEU A 620 11.12 -34.25 -65.96
C LEU A 620 9.67 -34.16 -65.46
N ARG A 621 8.79 -33.50 -66.24
CA ARG A 621 7.40 -33.20 -65.83
C ARG A 621 6.37 -34.17 -66.37
N ILE A 622 6.69 -34.97 -67.41
CA ILE A 622 5.75 -35.90 -68.08
C ILE A 622 5.14 -36.97 -67.15
N PHE A 623 5.69 -37.13 -65.95
CA PHE A 623 5.18 -38.03 -64.92
C PHE A 623 4.30 -37.35 -63.86
N GLU A 624 4.10 -36.03 -63.91
CA GLU A 624 3.14 -35.32 -63.06
C GLU A 624 1.71 -35.65 -63.49
N ARG A 625 0.75 -35.61 -62.56
CA ARG A 625 -0.65 -35.86 -62.90
C ARG A 625 -1.09 -34.85 -63.96
N PHE A 626 -1.71 -35.35 -65.04
CA PHE A 626 -2.35 -34.52 -66.06
C PHE A 626 -1.39 -33.70 -66.93
N GLU A 627 -0.07 -33.88 -66.78
CA GLU A 627 0.91 -33.24 -67.66
C GLU A 627 0.89 -33.91 -69.04
N ARG A 628 0.93 -33.08 -70.10
CA ARG A 628 0.96 -33.53 -71.50
C ARG A 628 2.11 -32.86 -72.24
N GLY A 629 2.78 -33.62 -73.11
CA GLY A 629 3.77 -33.07 -74.02
C GLY A 629 3.17 -32.05 -74.99
N HIS A 630 3.80 -30.88 -75.13
CA HIS A 630 3.48 -29.92 -76.17
C HIS A 630 3.98 -30.42 -77.52
N ARG A 631 3.19 -31.26 -78.21
CA ARG A 631 3.07 -31.33 -79.69
C ARG A 631 2.24 -32.54 -80.15
N SER A 632 1.41 -32.27 -81.15
CA SER A 632 0.54 -33.16 -81.95
C SER A 632 -0.84 -33.50 -81.37
N ASP A 633 -1.86 -32.88 -81.99
CA ASP A 633 -3.31 -33.05 -81.75
C ASP A 633 -3.85 -34.45 -82.12
N GLN A 634 -2.99 -35.39 -82.51
CA GLN A 634 -3.40 -36.68 -83.08
C GLN A 634 -3.19 -37.89 -82.14
N ALA A 635 -2.42 -37.76 -81.05
CA ALA A 635 -2.26 -38.82 -80.04
C ALA A 635 -3.13 -38.53 -78.80
N ARG A 636 -4.23 -39.29 -78.65
CA ARG A 636 -5.22 -39.13 -77.58
C ARG A 636 -4.85 -39.97 -76.34
N GLY A 637 -4.58 -39.32 -75.19
CA GLY A 637 -4.32 -39.95 -73.88
C GLY A 637 -4.51 -38.99 -72.70
N PHE A 638 -4.68 -39.51 -71.47
CA PHE A 638 -5.20 -38.79 -70.29
C PHE A 638 -4.17 -38.09 -69.39
N GLY A 639 -2.88 -38.12 -69.74
CA GLY A 639 -1.80 -37.62 -68.87
C GLY A 639 -1.67 -38.36 -67.53
N LEU A 640 -2.45 -39.43 -67.31
CA LEU A 640 -2.45 -40.25 -66.10
C LEU A 640 -1.61 -41.51 -66.25
N GLY A 641 -1.45 -42.06 -67.47
CA GLY A 641 -0.80 -43.36 -67.66
C GLY A 641 0.65 -43.40 -67.15
N LEU A 642 1.44 -42.36 -67.45
CA LEU A 642 2.83 -42.26 -66.96
C LEU A 642 2.91 -41.96 -65.47
N TRP A 643 2.00 -41.14 -64.93
CA TRP A 643 1.90 -40.90 -63.49
C TRP A 643 1.54 -42.20 -62.74
N VAL A 644 0.53 -42.95 -63.20
CA VAL A 644 0.10 -44.23 -62.63
C VAL A 644 1.25 -45.23 -62.68
N ALA A 645 1.90 -45.38 -63.84
CA ALA A 645 3.04 -46.28 -64.00
C ALA A 645 4.18 -45.91 -63.01
N ARG A 646 4.54 -44.62 -62.90
CA ARG A 646 5.60 -44.17 -62.00
C ARG A 646 5.21 -44.29 -60.52
N ARG A 647 3.95 -44.05 -60.17
CA ARG A 647 3.41 -44.25 -58.82
C ARG A 647 3.47 -45.72 -58.43
N ILE A 648 3.11 -46.62 -59.34
CA ILE A 648 3.23 -48.07 -59.14
C ILE A 648 4.69 -48.46 -58.91
N ALA A 649 5.63 -47.96 -59.73
CA ALA A 649 7.06 -48.22 -59.55
C ALA A 649 7.56 -47.75 -58.18
N ARG A 650 7.18 -46.53 -57.77
CA ARG A 650 7.54 -45.95 -56.47
C ARG A 650 6.94 -46.69 -55.29
N LEU A 651 5.72 -47.23 -55.41
CA LEU A 651 5.13 -48.09 -54.38
C LEU A 651 5.93 -49.38 -54.20
N HIS A 652 6.54 -49.89 -55.28
CA HIS A 652 7.46 -51.04 -55.24
C HIS A 652 8.91 -50.65 -54.85
N GLY A 653 9.14 -49.39 -54.46
CA GLY A 653 10.47 -48.88 -54.06
C GLY A 653 11.39 -48.49 -55.22
N GLY A 654 10.94 -48.58 -56.47
CA GLY A 654 11.70 -48.20 -57.66
C GLY A 654 11.26 -46.86 -58.26
N ASP A 655 11.54 -46.66 -59.55
CA ASP A 655 11.09 -45.45 -60.28
C ASP A 655 10.91 -45.74 -61.79
N ILE A 656 10.34 -44.78 -62.51
CA ILE A 656 10.35 -44.76 -63.98
C ILE A 656 11.14 -43.55 -64.45
N GLN A 657 12.04 -43.78 -65.41
CA GLN A 657 12.81 -42.74 -66.07
C GLN A 657 12.55 -42.76 -67.57
N ALA A 658 12.63 -41.58 -68.20
CA ALA A 658 12.55 -41.42 -69.64
C ALA A 658 13.89 -40.91 -70.17
N ALA A 659 14.48 -41.61 -71.14
CA ALA A 659 15.75 -41.27 -71.77
C ALA A 659 15.62 -41.35 -73.30
N PRO A 660 16.51 -40.71 -74.08
CA PRO A 660 16.57 -40.92 -75.52
C PRO A 660 16.84 -42.40 -75.86
N SER A 661 16.04 -42.96 -76.78
CA SER A 661 16.25 -44.33 -77.27
C SER A 661 17.44 -44.38 -78.24
N PRO A 662 18.33 -45.38 -78.13
CA PRO A 662 19.40 -45.63 -79.12
C PRO A 662 18.88 -45.85 -80.54
N GLU A 663 17.62 -46.26 -80.67
CA GLU A 663 16.94 -46.59 -81.92
C GLU A 663 16.25 -45.35 -82.56
N GLY A 664 16.37 -44.18 -81.92
CA GLY A 664 15.80 -42.91 -82.39
C GLY A 664 14.37 -42.69 -81.90
N GLY A 665 14.21 -42.39 -80.61
CA GLY A 665 12.91 -42.14 -79.96
C GLY A 665 13.01 -41.98 -78.45
N THR A 666 12.06 -42.52 -77.69
CA THR A 666 12.08 -42.50 -76.21
C THR A 666 12.25 -43.91 -75.64
N SER A 667 13.01 -44.02 -74.56
CA SER A 667 13.19 -45.24 -73.79
C SER A 667 12.68 -44.99 -72.38
N PHE A 668 11.60 -45.68 -72.00
CA PHE A 668 11.05 -45.65 -70.65
C PHE A 668 11.56 -46.86 -69.88
N THR A 669 12.33 -46.62 -68.83
CA THR A 669 12.89 -47.67 -67.98
C THR A 669 12.18 -47.67 -66.62
N LEU A 670 11.46 -48.75 -66.34
CA LEU A 670 10.87 -49.06 -65.04
C LEU A 670 11.89 -49.89 -64.25
N THR A 671 12.33 -49.38 -63.11
CA THR A 671 13.21 -50.12 -62.19
C THR A 671 12.41 -50.63 -61.00
N LEU A 672 12.66 -51.86 -60.59
CA LEU A 672 12.07 -52.47 -59.41
C LEU A 672 13.20 -53.06 -58.54
N PRO A 673 13.45 -52.53 -57.33
CA PRO A 673 14.44 -53.11 -56.44
C PRO A 673 13.99 -54.49 -55.94
N PRO A 674 14.93 -55.37 -55.55
CA PRO A 674 14.58 -56.65 -54.96
C PRO A 674 13.88 -56.41 -53.62
N HIS A 675 12.70 -56.99 -53.45
CA HIS A 675 12.00 -56.91 -52.18
C HIS A 675 12.84 -57.64 -51.09
N PRO A 676 13.04 -57.05 -49.90
CA PRO A 676 14.05 -57.49 -48.92
C PRO A 676 13.86 -58.92 -48.34
N ALA A 677 12.85 -59.68 -48.77
CA ALA A 677 12.68 -61.08 -48.40
C ALA A 677 13.57 -62.06 -49.21
N ALA A 678 14.09 -61.67 -50.39
CA ALA A 678 14.90 -62.56 -51.24
C ALA A 678 16.43 -62.43 -51.01
N ALA A 679 16.92 -61.36 -50.38
CA ALA A 679 18.34 -61.14 -50.15
C ALA A 679 18.94 -61.93 -48.96
N ALA A 680 18.10 -62.61 -48.17
CA ALA A 680 18.51 -63.33 -46.94
C ALA A 680 18.84 -64.82 -47.14
N GLN A 681 18.63 -65.41 -48.33
CA GLN A 681 18.88 -66.86 -48.55
C GLN A 681 20.14 -67.19 -49.38
N SER A 682 20.76 -66.22 -50.08
CA SER A 682 22.03 -66.46 -50.78
C SER A 682 23.29 -66.22 -49.96
N LYS A 683 23.20 -65.69 -48.72
CA LYS A 683 24.35 -65.48 -47.83
C LYS A 683 24.55 -66.57 -46.76
N THR A 684 23.60 -67.49 -46.58
CA THR A 684 23.60 -68.48 -45.47
C THR A 684 24.10 -69.87 -45.89
N LEU A 685 24.39 -70.11 -47.17
CA LEU A 685 24.94 -71.39 -47.68
C LEU A 685 26.45 -71.36 -47.98
N GLN A 686 27.15 -70.24 -47.70
CA GLN A 686 28.60 -70.11 -47.90
C GLN A 686 29.41 -69.94 -46.61
N THR A 687 28.79 -70.10 -45.44
CA THR A 687 29.45 -70.03 -44.12
C THR A 687 29.25 -71.30 -43.26
N ALA A 688 28.83 -72.41 -43.87
CA ALA A 688 28.76 -73.72 -43.24
C ALA A 688 29.43 -74.82 -44.10
N ALA A 689 30.69 -74.57 -44.49
CA ALA A 689 31.65 -75.57 -44.96
C ALA A 689 32.96 -75.36 -44.21
#